data_AF-A0A1W9MZR1-F1
#
_entry.id   AF-A0A1W9MZR1-F1
#
_cell.length_a   1.000
_cell.length_b   1.000
_cell.length_c   1.000
_cell.angle_alpha   90.00
_cell.angle_beta   90.00
_cell.angle_gamma   90.00
#
_symmetry.space_group_name_H-M   'P 1'
#
loop_
_entity.id
_entity.type
_entity.pdbx_description
1 polymer ?
#
loop_
_entity_poly.entity_id
_entity_poly.type
_entity_poly.pdbx_seq_one_letter_code
_entity_poly.pdbx_strand_id
1 'polypeptide(L)'
;MKKKLENLEAILDRAEYLFDKGNYGLAKVEFEKINSVFPQDDFAEKIAICEKEIAQVRFKELIKKARKYAKKNSLGESLGYFEEAYKISQEDWLSERIAELKTELFGRNSFEAAKSAEDSGDYVKAADLYEQAFATQRDEELLLKKAGLLVKAGKYEEAVSAFRSLDVSDDDAKYNYGFALAATRQYCECLKIWDTISPLFPLAGYKTFSQQKRQVQSRLAKDLMLEFSKLTGDKTHKEKQTEAFSDIYEQGRYLLEHSEIEKTKLTALTEYCKYLQIAFMWKQEKYSDMLKLLLPYPKKLNADLLALYAKTFFRIAETSEKYFSDLVMFWLTALYNEEIFAKLSAAEEQSGHIREQLLHYAENMIKIHAEAGNIEAKKALRIWNVEKRIVKGLRDLSEIEPEAARLVCSSRFAEKFGRSDEVISFIRNNRSFFSNIEHYLLTGGIFSSAGKSLFHLLCGEHEESLASLPELYDPKEAEFVKYCTERVHFSYGLYCLEKGDNRFVRYFESAMPLFEKAPDYEKMVIEKSLACHRLEEIGRYENALSEIHSKRPGPEIRNALSLVMVRRGIGMYNKHQINSKNMEVILKKALQHNPENELARVTLRSMQVDIEMEALGKAINKHKMNKACRIAADSENKEVKSEFFEFMKRNLNHLEEMEMENEEKVFLLNDFFKWCARVDESHAILNDIDRIIKKLEK
;
A
#
# COMPACT_ATOMS: atom_id res chain seq x y z
N MET A 1 -26.93 114.35 36.67
CA MET A 1 -26.28 113.03 36.89
C MET A 1 -27.26 111.91 37.27
N LYS A 2 -28.35 112.16 38.03
CA LYS A 2 -29.34 111.11 38.41
C LYS A 2 -29.96 110.31 37.23
N LYS A 3 -30.39 110.99 36.16
CA LYS A 3 -31.00 110.34 34.97
C LYS A 3 -30.06 109.39 34.19
N LYS A 4 -28.74 109.50 34.38
CA LYS A 4 -27.76 108.59 33.77
C LYS A 4 -27.54 107.33 34.61
N LEU A 5 -27.71 107.40 35.93
CA LEU A 5 -27.61 106.24 36.84
C LEU A 5 -28.85 105.34 36.77
N GLU A 6 -30.07 105.89 36.77
CA GLU A 6 -31.32 105.10 36.68
C GLU A 6 -31.42 104.31 35.37
N ASN A 7 -30.84 104.83 34.28
CA ASN A 7 -30.81 104.15 32.99
C ASN A 7 -29.77 103.02 32.95
N LEU A 8 -28.68 103.11 33.73
CA LEU A 8 -27.67 102.04 33.85
C LEU A 8 -28.20 100.87 34.68
N GLU A 9 -28.94 101.16 35.75
CA GLU A 9 -29.56 100.16 36.64
C GLU A 9 -30.62 99.33 35.89
N ALA A 10 -31.45 99.98 35.07
CA ALA A 10 -32.41 99.29 34.20
C ALA A 10 -31.76 98.43 33.10
N ILE A 11 -30.59 98.85 32.57
CA ILE A 11 -29.83 98.04 31.60
C ILE A 11 -29.19 96.83 32.32
N LEU A 12 -28.77 96.99 33.58
CA LEU A 12 -28.17 95.93 34.38
C LEU A 12 -29.20 94.86 34.76
N ASP A 13 -30.36 95.26 35.28
CA ASP A 13 -31.47 94.33 35.58
C ASP A 13 -31.87 93.52 34.33
N ARG A 14 -31.83 94.17 33.16
CA ARG A 14 -32.11 93.51 31.87
C ARG A 14 -30.98 92.57 31.45
N ALA A 15 -29.71 92.94 31.66
CA ALA A 15 -28.55 92.10 31.36
C ALA A 15 -28.55 90.84 32.24
N GLU A 16 -28.79 90.99 33.55
CA GLU A 16 -28.92 89.88 34.51
C GLU A 16 -30.11 88.98 34.17
N TYR A 17 -31.28 89.57 33.86
CA TYR A 17 -32.44 88.79 33.43
C TYR A 17 -32.15 87.96 32.16
N LEU A 18 -31.47 88.54 31.18
CA LEU A 18 -31.10 87.83 29.95
C LEU A 18 -30.04 86.75 30.20
N PHE A 19 -29.13 86.97 31.14
CA PHE A 19 -28.10 86.02 31.57
C PHE A 19 -28.72 84.81 32.28
N ASP A 20 -29.61 85.04 33.24
CA ASP A 20 -30.33 84.00 33.99
C ASP A 20 -31.27 83.17 33.10
N LYS A 21 -31.83 83.79 32.06
CA LYS A 21 -32.64 83.10 31.04
C LYS A 21 -31.80 82.35 30.00
N GLY A 22 -30.47 82.38 30.09
CA GLY A 22 -29.57 81.72 29.16
C GLY A 22 -29.51 82.36 27.77
N ASN A 23 -29.97 83.61 27.61
CA ASN A 23 -29.88 84.37 26.37
C ASN A 23 -28.56 85.16 26.32
N TYR A 24 -27.46 84.42 26.33
CA TYR A 24 -26.10 84.93 26.46
C TYR A 24 -25.70 85.92 25.35
N GLY A 25 -26.27 85.79 24.14
CA GLY A 25 -26.02 86.71 23.02
C GLY A 25 -26.52 88.13 23.29
N LEU A 26 -27.75 88.27 23.78
CA LEU A 26 -28.32 89.58 24.13
C LEU A 26 -27.79 90.07 25.49
N ALA A 27 -27.56 89.15 26.44
CA ALA A 27 -26.96 89.48 27.73
C ALA A 27 -25.55 90.10 27.57
N LYS A 28 -24.71 89.52 26.69
CA LYS A 28 -23.38 90.05 26.36
C LYS A 28 -23.44 91.51 25.90
N VAL A 29 -24.33 91.82 24.94
CA VAL A 29 -24.45 93.17 24.37
C VAL A 29 -24.86 94.19 25.44
N GLU A 30 -25.75 93.82 26.35
CA GLU A 30 -26.15 94.72 27.45
C GLU A 30 -25.04 94.84 28.51
N PHE A 31 -24.35 93.75 28.87
CA PHE A 31 -23.19 93.81 29.77
C PHE A 31 -22.02 94.61 29.16
N GLU A 32 -21.75 94.52 27.86
CA GLU A 32 -20.71 95.31 27.17
C GLU A 32 -21.03 96.82 27.19
N LYS A 33 -22.30 97.19 26.97
CA LYS A 33 -22.74 98.59 27.07
C LYS A 33 -22.50 99.14 28.48
N ILE A 34 -22.76 98.34 29.52
CA ILE A 34 -22.52 98.74 30.90
C ILE A 34 -21.01 98.81 31.20
N ASN A 35 -20.27 97.76 30.86
CA ASN A 35 -18.83 97.63 31.11
C ASN A 35 -18.02 98.72 30.39
N SER A 36 -18.48 99.22 29.24
CA SER A 36 -17.85 100.34 28.50
C SER A 36 -17.99 101.70 29.21
N VAL A 37 -19.00 101.87 30.07
CA VAL A 37 -19.28 103.11 30.80
C VAL A 37 -18.77 103.01 32.24
N PHE A 38 -18.83 101.81 32.83
CA PHE A 38 -18.40 101.53 34.19
C PHE A 38 -17.74 100.13 34.27
N PRO A 39 -16.42 100.05 34.07
CA PRO A 39 -15.72 98.77 34.08
C PRO A 39 -15.74 98.14 35.47
N GLN A 40 -16.26 96.91 35.57
CA GLN A 40 -16.19 96.11 36.79
C GLN A 40 -15.77 94.68 36.45
N ASP A 41 -14.99 94.07 37.34
CA ASP A 41 -14.49 92.71 37.17
C ASP A 41 -15.64 91.69 37.06
N ASP A 42 -16.75 91.88 37.79
CA ASP A 42 -17.94 91.00 37.74
C ASP A 42 -18.62 91.04 36.36
N PHE A 43 -18.70 92.22 35.72
CA PHE A 43 -19.25 92.33 34.36
C PHE A 43 -18.29 91.75 33.31
N ALA A 44 -16.98 91.92 33.49
CA ALA A 44 -15.99 91.28 32.64
C ALA A 44 -16.09 89.75 32.73
N GLU A 45 -16.29 89.20 33.93
CA GLU A 45 -16.49 87.77 34.15
C GLU A 45 -17.80 87.26 33.53
N LYS A 46 -18.92 87.98 33.67
CA LYS A 46 -20.19 87.64 33.02
C LYS A 46 -20.15 87.76 31.50
N ILE A 47 -19.43 88.75 30.95
CA ILE A 47 -19.16 88.85 29.51
C ILE A 47 -18.36 87.62 29.05
N ALA A 48 -17.32 87.22 29.79
CA ALA A 48 -16.53 86.04 29.48
C ALA A 48 -17.36 84.74 29.53
N ILE A 49 -18.29 84.61 30.48
CA ILE A 49 -19.25 83.49 30.54
C ILE A 49 -20.18 83.53 29.32
N CYS A 50 -20.71 84.70 28.95
CA CYS A 50 -21.55 84.82 27.76
C CYS A 50 -20.79 84.45 26.49
N GLU A 51 -19.53 84.89 26.35
CA GLU A 51 -18.67 84.54 25.23
C GLU A 51 -18.42 83.03 25.14
N LYS A 52 -18.17 82.39 26.29
CA LYS A 52 -18.00 80.93 26.39
C LYS A 52 -19.26 80.17 25.96
N GLU A 53 -20.43 80.59 26.43
CA GLU A 53 -21.71 79.94 26.08
C GLU A 53 -22.12 80.18 24.61
N ILE A 54 -21.91 81.39 24.09
CA ILE A 54 -22.11 81.69 22.66
C ILE A 54 -21.18 80.82 21.80
N ALA A 55 -19.91 80.69 22.20
CA ALA A 55 -18.94 79.81 21.54
C ALA A 55 -19.39 78.34 21.60
N GLN A 56 -19.96 77.89 22.72
CA GLN A 56 -20.46 76.52 22.88
C GLN A 56 -21.71 76.22 22.04
N VAL A 57 -22.64 77.18 21.88
CA VAL A 57 -23.79 77.06 20.97
C VAL A 57 -23.32 76.99 19.52
N ARG A 58 -22.44 77.92 19.11
CA ARG A 58 -21.85 77.94 17.76
C ARG A 58 -21.09 76.65 17.45
N PHE A 59 -20.33 76.14 18.41
CA PHE A 59 -19.64 74.86 18.31
C PHE A 59 -20.63 73.71 18.04
N LYS A 60 -21.70 73.57 18.83
CA LYS A 60 -22.73 72.53 18.63
C LYS A 60 -23.37 72.60 17.24
N GLU A 61 -23.62 73.81 16.73
CA GLU A 61 -24.16 74.01 15.38
C GLU A 61 -23.17 73.60 14.27
N LEU A 62 -21.89 73.96 14.42
CA LEU A 62 -20.82 73.58 13.48
C LEU A 62 -20.64 72.06 13.44
N ILE A 63 -20.61 71.38 14.59
CA ILE A 63 -20.56 69.91 14.65
C ILE A 63 -21.80 69.27 13.98
N LYS A 64 -22.99 69.84 14.18
CA LYS A 64 -24.22 69.35 13.55
C LYS A 64 -24.17 69.49 12.03
N LYS A 65 -23.65 70.62 11.51
CA LYS A 65 -23.45 70.83 10.07
C LYS A 65 -22.37 69.91 9.51
N ALA A 66 -21.23 69.81 10.17
CA ALA A 66 -20.13 68.92 9.79
C ALA A 66 -20.60 67.48 9.64
N ARG A 67 -21.28 66.93 10.66
CA ARG A 67 -21.87 65.58 10.61
C ARG A 67 -22.93 65.42 9.52
N LYS A 68 -23.73 66.46 9.22
CA LYS A 68 -24.71 66.42 8.13
C LYS A 68 -24.06 66.32 6.75
N TYR A 69 -22.98 67.07 6.51
CA TYR A 69 -22.23 67.01 5.25
C TYR A 69 -21.39 65.73 5.12
N ALA A 70 -20.81 65.23 6.21
CA ALA A 70 -20.19 63.90 6.26
C ALA A 70 -21.19 62.80 5.84
N LYS A 71 -22.41 62.83 6.38
CA LYS A 71 -23.49 61.88 5.99
C LYS A 71 -23.92 61.99 4.53
N LYS A 72 -23.71 63.14 3.89
CA LYS A 72 -23.98 63.36 2.46
C LYS A 72 -22.79 63.02 1.57
N ASN A 73 -21.70 62.48 2.13
CA ASN A 73 -20.44 62.19 1.45
C ASN A 73 -19.78 63.43 0.81
N SER A 74 -20.09 64.61 1.36
CA SER A 74 -19.50 65.91 1.04
C SER A 74 -18.33 66.18 1.99
N LEU A 75 -17.23 65.47 1.77
CA LEU A 75 -16.08 65.45 2.68
C LEU A 75 -15.38 66.83 2.79
N GLY A 76 -15.29 67.58 1.69
CA GLY A 76 -14.69 68.91 1.67
C GLY A 76 -15.46 69.92 2.53
N GLU A 77 -16.79 69.99 2.38
CA GLU A 77 -17.63 70.86 3.19
C GLU A 77 -17.69 70.40 4.66
N SER A 78 -17.68 69.09 4.90
CA SER A 78 -17.59 68.54 6.26
C SER A 78 -16.29 68.93 6.96
N LEU A 79 -15.16 68.84 6.26
CA LEU A 79 -13.84 69.21 6.77
C LEU A 79 -13.80 70.68 7.18
N GLY A 80 -14.30 71.59 6.32
CA GLY A 80 -14.35 73.03 6.63
C GLY A 80 -15.11 73.34 7.92
N TYR A 81 -16.26 72.69 8.17
CA TYR A 81 -17.01 72.89 9.42
C TYR A 81 -16.31 72.28 10.65
N PHE A 82 -15.57 71.18 10.51
CA PHE A 82 -14.76 70.64 11.62
C PHE A 82 -13.55 71.53 11.93
N GLU A 83 -12.88 72.09 10.93
CA GLU A 83 -11.77 73.04 11.13
C GLU A 83 -12.25 74.33 11.81
N GLU A 84 -13.44 74.84 11.46
CA GLU A 84 -14.06 75.97 12.15
C GLU A 84 -14.44 75.64 13.60
N ALA A 85 -14.93 74.43 13.87
CA ALA A 85 -15.24 73.98 15.23
C ALA A 85 -13.97 73.81 16.08
N TYR A 86 -12.88 73.31 15.48
CA TYR A 86 -11.58 73.15 16.15
C TYR A 86 -10.98 74.48 16.59
N LYS A 87 -11.14 75.54 15.80
CA LYS A 87 -10.72 76.91 16.18
C LYS A 87 -11.41 77.43 17.45
N ILE A 88 -12.57 76.86 17.82
CA ILE A 88 -13.35 77.28 18.99
C ILE A 88 -12.98 76.48 20.23
N SER A 89 -12.94 75.14 20.17
CA SER A 89 -12.76 74.31 21.37
C SER A 89 -11.38 73.67 21.52
N GLN A 90 -10.60 73.56 20.43
CA GLN A 90 -9.28 72.92 20.39
C GLN A 90 -9.25 71.49 20.97
N GLU A 91 -10.36 70.77 20.92
CA GLU A 91 -10.46 69.40 21.44
C GLU A 91 -9.68 68.39 20.58
N ASP A 92 -9.00 67.44 21.22
CA ASP A 92 -8.12 66.46 20.56
C ASP A 92 -8.88 65.58 19.54
N TRP A 93 -10.09 65.12 19.87
CA TRP A 93 -10.90 64.28 18.96
C TRP A 93 -11.27 64.99 17.66
N LEU A 94 -11.32 66.34 17.65
CA LEU A 94 -11.55 67.11 16.43
C LEU A 94 -10.30 67.14 15.56
N SER A 95 -9.13 67.27 16.17
CA SER A 95 -7.85 67.19 15.44
C SER A 95 -7.68 65.84 14.75
N GLU A 96 -8.00 64.75 15.46
CA GLU A 96 -8.00 63.39 14.92
C GLU A 96 -9.01 63.25 13.77
N ARG A 97 -10.24 63.75 13.97
CA ARG A 97 -11.28 63.67 12.94
C ARG A 97 -10.96 64.50 11.70
N ILE A 98 -10.32 65.65 11.85
CA ILE A 98 -9.82 66.48 10.74
C ILE A 98 -8.73 65.73 9.98
N ALA A 99 -7.80 65.07 10.67
CA ALA A 99 -6.75 64.27 10.05
C ALA A 99 -7.31 63.07 9.26
N GLU A 100 -8.29 62.36 9.83
CA GLU A 100 -9.02 61.28 9.15
C GLU A 100 -9.68 61.79 7.86
N LEU A 101 -10.46 62.87 7.94
CA LEU A 101 -11.17 63.43 6.78
C LEU A 101 -10.23 63.97 5.71
N LYS A 102 -9.07 64.55 6.09
CA LYS A 102 -8.02 64.95 5.15
C LYS A 102 -7.43 63.77 4.41
N THR A 103 -7.20 62.67 5.12
CA THR A 103 -6.66 61.43 4.55
C THR A 103 -7.66 60.79 3.59
N GLU A 104 -8.95 60.74 3.96
CA GLU A 104 -10.03 60.22 3.13
C GLU A 104 -10.24 61.07 1.86
N LEU A 105 -10.25 62.40 2.00
CA LEU A 105 -10.37 63.33 0.88
C LEU A 105 -9.16 63.24 -0.07
N PHE A 106 -7.94 63.13 0.48
CA PHE A 106 -6.73 62.92 -0.31
C PHE A 106 -6.82 61.62 -1.11
N GLY A 107 -7.25 60.52 -0.48
CA GLY A 107 -7.44 59.23 -1.14
C GLY A 107 -8.41 59.29 -2.31
N ARG A 108 -9.55 59.98 -2.14
CA ARG A 108 -10.56 60.15 -3.19
C ARG A 108 -10.05 61.02 -4.35
N ASN A 109 -9.38 62.12 -4.05
CA ASN A 109 -8.79 62.99 -5.06
C ASN A 109 -7.72 62.25 -5.87
N SER A 110 -6.88 61.45 -5.21
CA SER A 110 -5.87 60.61 -5.87
C SER A 110 -6.52 59.57 -6.79
N PHE A 111 -7.62 58.95 -6.37
CA PHE A 111 -8.38 58.01 -7.22
C PHE A 111 -8.99 58.68 -8.46
N GLU A 112 -9.65 59.83 -8.30
CA GLU A 112 -10.24 60.57 -9.43
C GLU A 112 -9.15 61.09 -10.38
N ALA A 113 -8.01 61.55 -9.85
CA ALA A 113 -6.85 61.93 -10.64
C ALA A 113 -6.22 60.74 -11.36
N ALA A 114 -6.18 59.55 -10.74
CA ALA A 114 -5.68 58.32 -11.35
C ALA A 114 -6.52 57.94 -12.57
N LYS A 115 -7.85 58.01 -12.44
CA LYS A 115 -8.78 57.73 -13.55
C LYS A 115 -8.59 58.71 -14.71
N SER A 116 -8.46 60.01 -14.40
CA SER A 116 -8.20 61.04 -15.43
C SER A 116 -6.84 60.85 -16.12
N ALA A 117 -5.81 60.44 -15.38
CA ALA A 117 -4.51 60.09 -15.95
C ALA A 117 -4.59 58.83 -16.83
N GLU A 118 -5.36 57.82 -16.44
CA GLU A 118 -5.61 56.63 -17.26
C GLU A 118 -6.35 56.98 -18.57
N ASP A 119 -7.42 57.78 -18.49
CA ASP A 119 -8.21 58.21 -19.64
C ASP A 119 -7.40 59.06 -20.64
N SER A 120 -6.40 59.79 -20.15
CA SER A 120 -5.46 60.58 -20.97
C SER A 120 -4.25 59.78 -21.48
N GLY A 121 -4.11 58.50 -21.10
CA GLY A 121 -3.05 57.61 -21.54
C GLY A 121 -1.72 57.77 -20.80
N ASP A 122 -1.65 58.57 -19.72
CA ASP A 122 -0.48 58.71 -18.87
C ASP A 122 -0.45 57.60 -17.81
N TYR A 123 -0.13 56.38 -18.27
CA TYR A 123 -0.25 55.17 -17.45
C TYR A 123 0.73 55.11 -16.28
N VAL A 124 1.91 55.74 -16.38
CA VAL A 124 2.87 55.79 -15.26
C VAL A 124 2.31 56.67 -14.15
N LYS A 125 1.83 57.86 -14.49
CA LYS A 125 1.21 58.76 -13.52
C LYS A 125 -0.07 58.17 -12.91
N ALA A 126 -0.88 57.49 -13.72
CA ALA A 126 -2.06 56.79 -13.23
C ALA A 126 -1.70 55.70 -12.21
N ALA A 127 -0.65 54.92 -12.46
CA ALA A 127 -0.17 53.89 -11.54
C ALA A 127 0.29 54.47 -10.19
N ASP A 128 1.06 55.57 -10.21
CA ASP A 128 1.51 56.25 -8.99
C ASP A 128 0.32 56.83 -8.17
N LEU A 129 -0.68 57.38 -8.86
CA LEU A 129 -1.89 57.92 -8.23
C LEU A 129 -2.78 56.82 -7.65
N TYR A 130 -2.87 55.65 -8.31
CA TYR A 130 -3.56 54.48 -7.76
C TYR A 130 -2.86 53.92 -6.52
N GLU A 131 -1.53 53.95 -6.44
CA GLU A 131 -0.79 53.60 -5.23
C GLU A 131 -1.07 54.56 -4.06
N GLN A 132 -1.13 55.87 -4.34
CA GLN A 132 -1.50 56.88 -3.35
C GLN A 132 -2.96 56.71 -2.87
N ALA A 133 -3.87 56.37 -3.79
CA ALA A 133 -5.25 56.03 -3.44
C ALA A 133 -5.30 54.75 -2.58
N PHE A 134 -4.51 53.72 -2.91
CA PHE A 134 -4.44 52.49 -2.11
C PHE A 134 -3.92 52.74 -0.68
N ALA A 135 -2.91 53.59 -0.50
CA ALA A 135 -2.35 53.90 0.82
C ALA A 135 -3.41 54.40 1.83
N THR A 136 -4.52 54.95 1.32
CA THR A 136 -5.63 55.48 2.11
C THR A 136 -6.84 54.55 2.12
N GLN A 137 -7.25 54.00 0.97
CA GLN A 137 -8.49 53.22 0.82
C GLN A 137 -8.32 51.73 1.11
N ARG A 138 -7.09 51.20 1.02
CA ARG A 138 -6.75 49.78 1.25
C ARG A 138 -7.55 48.79 0.41
N ASP A 139 -7.98 49.20 -0.78
CA ASP A 139 -8.68 48.37 -1.75
C ASP A 139 -7.70 47.70 -2.73
N GLU A 140 -7.62 46.37 -2.70
CA GLU A 140 -6.73 45.58 -3.55
C GLU A 140 -7.03 45.72 -5.05
N GLU A 141 -8.25 46.10 -5.44
CA GLU A 141 -8.59 46.37 -6.84
C GLU A 141 -7.74 47.52 -7.41
N LEU A 142 -7.35 48.49 -6.57
CA LEU A 142 -6.47 49.60 -6.95
C LEU A 142 -5.05 49.12 -7.25
N LEU A 143 -4.56 48.10 -6.52
CA LEU A 143 -3.26 47.49 -6.78
C LEU A 143 -3.28 46.65 -8.07
N LEU A 144 -4.38 45.96 -8.36
CA LEU A 144 -4.57 45.27 -9.65
C LEU A 144 -4.59 46.26 -10.82
N LYS A 145 -5.27 47.40 -10.67
CA LYS A 145 -5.26 48.49 -11.67
C LYS A 145 -3.86 49.07 -11.86
N LYS A 146 -3.15 49.37 -10.76
CA LYS A 146 -1.74 49.79 -10.81
C LYS A 146 -0.90 48.79 -11.61
N ALA A 147 -0.98 47.50 -11.29
CA ALA A 147 -0.21 46.46 -11.96
C ALA A 147 -0.54 46.37 -13.47
N GLY A 148 -1.82 46.42 -13.85
CA GLY A 148 -2.24 46.45 -15.25
C GLY A 148 -1.76 47.70 -16.01
N LEU A 149 -1.74 48.87 -15.36
CA LEU A 149 -1.23 50.11 -15.94
C LEU A 149 0.29 50.09 -16.13
N LEU A 150 1.04 49.48 -15.20
CA LEU A 150 2.48 49.27 -15.37
C LEU A 150 2.79 48.41 -16.61
N VAL A 151 1.93 47.43 -16.93
CA VAL A 151 2.04 46.65 -18.18
C VAL A 151 1.80 47.53 -19.40
N LYS A 152 0.75 48.37 -19.40
CA LYS A 152 0.47 49.30 -20.49
C LYS A 152 1.58 50.35 -20.67
N ALA A 153 2.23 50.75 -19.57
CA ALA A 153 3.39 51.65 -19.55
C ALA A 153 4.71 50.99 -19.98
N GLY A 154 4.75 49.66 -20.18
CA GLY A 154 5.97 48.93 -20.54
C GLY A 154 6.95 48.70 -19.38
N LYS A 155 6.53 48.97 -18.13
CA LYS A 155 7.33 48.74 -16.91
C LYS A 155 7.13 47.31 -16.40
N TYR A 156 7.60 46.33 -17.16
CA TYR A 156 7.25 44.93 -16.95
C TYR A 156 7.80 44.32 -15.65
N GLU A 157 9.02 44.66 -15.23
CA GLU A 157 9.63 44.17 -13.98
C GLU A 157 8.90 44.69 -12.74
N GLU A 158 8.51 45.96 -12.75
CA GLU A 158 7.68 46.57 -11.71
C GLU A 158 6.29 45.92 -11.68
N ALA A 159 5.70 45.67 -12.86
CA ALA A 159 4.40 44.99 -12.97
C ALA A 159 4.44 43.56 -12.43
N VAL A 160 5.47 42.76 -12.77
CA VAL A 160 5.65 41.41 -12.23
C VAL A 160 5.77 41.44 -10.70
N SER A 161 6.54 42.38 -10.16
CA SER A 161 6.68 42.53 -8.71
C SER A 161 5.34 42.87 -8.03
N ALA A 162 4.56 43.77 -8.64
CA ALA A 162 3.23 44.13 -8.15
C ALA A 162 2.26 42.93 -8.19
N PHE A 163 2.21 42.19 -9.31
CA PHE A 163 1.33 41.03 -9.42
C PHE A 163 1.70 39.88 -8.47
N ARG A 164 3.00 39.66 -8.20
CA ARG A 164 3.45 38.61 -7.25
C ARG A 164 2.95 38.82 -5.82
N SER A 165 2.64 40.06 -5.44
CA SER A 165 2.08 40.38 -4.13
C SER A 165 0.55 40.29 -4.04
N LEU A 166 -0.13 39.91 -5.13
CA LEU A 166 -1.60 39.96 -5.24
C LEU A 166 -2.19 38.57 -5.53
N ASP A 167 -3.43 38.36 -5.06
CA ASP A 167 -4.23 37.21 -5.48
C ASP A 167 -4.97 37.53 -6.79
N VAL A 168 -4.46 37.00 -7.90
CA VAL A 168 -4.94 37.32 -9.24
C VAL A 168 -6.01 36.32 -9.67
N SER A 169 -7.28 36.64 -9.38
CA SER A 169 -8.42 35.79 -9.75
C SER A 169 -9.05 36.16 -11.09
N ASP A 170 -9.01 37.45 -11.45
CA ASP A 170 -9.58 38.00 -12.68
C ASP A 170 -8.74 37.64 -13.92
N ASP A 171 -9.42 37.30 -15.02
CA ASP A 171 -8.78 36.80 -16.23
C ASP A 171 -8.06 37.91 -17.04
N ASP A 172 -8.52 39.18 -16.99
CA ASP A 172 -7.79 40.33 -17.56
C ASP A 172 -6.49 40.57 -16.80
N ALA A 173 -6.55 40.50 -15.46
CA ALA A 173 -5.38 40.60 -14.60
C ALA A 173 -4.38 39.45 -14.84
N LYS A 174 -4.85 38.20 -14.99
CA LYS A 174 -4.01 37.04 -15.37
C LYS A 174 -3.37 37.22 -16.74
N TYR A 175 -4.10 37.75 -17.72
CA TYR A 175 -3.55 38.03 -19.04
C TYR A 175 -2.40 39.03 -18.95
N ASN A 176 -2.62 40.17 -18.28
CA ASN A 176 -1.61 41.22 -18.10
C ASN A 176 -0.40 40.72 -17.31
N TYR A 177 -0.62 39.91 -16.27
CA TYR A 177 0.47 39.31 -15.51
C TYR A 177 1.31 38.36 -16.37
N GLY A 178 0.68 37.44 -17.09
CA GLY A 178 1.40 36.56 -18.00
C GLY A 178 2.09 37.33 -19.14
N PHE A 179 1.52 38.43 -19.63
CA PHE A 179 2.18 39.29 -20.61
C PHE A 179 3.46 39.93 -20.06
N ALA A 180 3.43 40.45 -18.83
CA ALA A 180 4.61 41.00 -18.16
C ALA A 180 5.69 39.93 -17.91
N LEU A 181 5.28 38.71 -17.53
CA LEU A 181 6.17 37.56 -17.40
C LEU A 181 6.83 37.19 -18.74
N ALA A 182 6.07 37.17 -19.84
CA ALA A 182 6.62 36.91 -21.17
C ALA A 182 7.60 38.01 -21.61
N ALA A 183 7.31 39.28 -21.33
CA ALA A 183 8.18 40.40 -21.65
C ALA A 183 9.51 40.34 -20.89
N THR A 184 9.50 39.84 -19.65
CA THR A 184 10.70 39.62 -18.81
C THR A 184 11.36 38.25 -19.04
N ARG A 185 10.99 37.53 -20.12
CA ARG A 185 11.48 36.19 -20.50
C ARG A 185 11.18 35.06 -19.51
N GLN A 186 10.27 35.27 -18.58
CA GLN A 186 9.77 34.24 -17.65
C GLN A 186 8.64 33.43 -18.32
N TYR A 187 8.96 32.81 -19.46
CA TYR A 187 7.95 32.22 -20.35
C TYR A 187 7.21 31.02 -19.74
N CYS A 188 7.88 30.17 -18.95
CA CYS A 188 7.23 29.03 -18.32
C CYS A 188 6.20 29.47 -17.27
N GLU A 189 6.53 30.45 -16.43
CA GLU A 189 5.59 31.05 -15.47
C GLU A 189 4.42 31.73 -16.19
N CYS A 190 4.71 32.49 -17.26
CA CYS A 190 3.67 33.08 -18.12
C CYS A 190 2.66 32.04 -18.59
N LEU A 191 3.13 30.92 -19.13
CA LEU A 191 2.26 29.86 -19.65
C LEU A 191 1.43 29.20 -18.53
N LYS A 192 2.02 28.96 -17.36
CA LYS A 192 1.29 28.43 -16.20
C LYS A 192 0.15 29.35 -15.76
N ILE A 193 0.36 30.66 -15.75
CA ILE A 193 -0.69 31.64 -15.45
C ILE A 193 -1.76 31.64 -16.55
N TRP A 194 -1.34 31.71 -17.82
CA TRP A 194 -2.26 31.72 -18.97
C TRP A 194 -3.03 30.42 -19.17
N ASP A 195 -2.58 29.29 -18.64
CA ASP A 195 -3.34 28.03 -18.60
C ASP A 195 -4.56 28.10 -17.67
N THR A 196 -4.59 29.05 -16.72
CA THR A 196 -5.70 29.23 -15.76
C THR A 196 -6.78 30.21 -16.23
N ILE A 197 -6.60 30.83 -17.40
CA ILE A 197 -7.57 31.76 -18.00
C ILE A 197 -8.72 30.97 -18.64
N SER A 198 -9.96 31.43 -18.42
CA SER A 198 -11.14 30.75 -18.94
C SER A 198 -11.14 30.69 -20.48
N PRO A 199 -11.51 29.56 -21.10
CA PRO A 199 -11.69 29.47 -22.55
C PRO A 199 -12.77 30.42 -23.09
N LEU A 200 -13.71 30.87 -22.24
CA LEU A 200 -14.80 31.80 -22.57
C LEU A 200 -14.42 33.27 -22.35
N PHE A 201 -13.17 33.54 -21.97
CA PHE A 201 -12.69 34.88 -21.68
C PHE A 201 -12.80 35.81 -22.91
N PRO A 202 -13.42 37.01 -22.78
CA PRO A 202 -13.78 37.86 -23.90
C PRO A 202 -12.62 38.75 -24.34
N LEU A 203 -11.50 38.16 -24.76
CA LEU A 203 -10.60 38.89 -25.65
C LEU A 203 -11.27 38.89 -27.03
N ALA A 204 -11.62 40.07 -27.53
CA ALA A 204 -11.97 40.28 -28.94
C ALA A 204 -10.83 39.71 -29.81
N GLY A 205 -10.92 38.43 -30.18
CA GLY A 205 -9.83 37.67 -30.78
C GLY A 205 -9.24 36.56 -29.89
N TYR A 206 -10.06 35.61 -29.42
CA TYR A 206 -9.58 34.32 -28.87
C TYR A 206 -8.49 33.64 -29.73
N LYS A 207 -8.57 33.81 -31.07
CA LYS A 207 -7.52 33.39 -32.01
C LYS A 207 -6.18 34.10 -31.77
N THR A 208 -6.21 35.39 -31.46
CA THR A 208 -5.05 36.23 -31.14
C THR A 208 -4.38 35.78 -29.85
N PHE A 209 -5.14 35.50 -28.79
CA PHE A 209 -4.58 34.98 -27.54
C PHE A 209 -3.97 33.58 -27.70
N SER A 210 -4.66 32.68 -28.38
CA SER A 210 -4.12 31.35 -28.71
C SER A 210 -2.83 31.44 -29.53
N GLN A 211 -2.73 32.42 -30.44
CA GLN A 211 -1.52 32.68 -31.21
C GLN A 211 -0.39 33.24 -30.33
N GLN A 212 -0.67 34.16 -29.41
CA GLN A 212 0.31 34.67 -28.45
C GLN A 212 0.85 33.55 -27.55
N LYS A 213 -0.04 32.68 -27.04
CA LYS A 213 0.37 31.50 -26.27
C LYS A 213 1.31 30.60 -27.05
N ARG A 214 0.99 30.29 -28.32
CA ARG A 214 1.89 29.54 -29.22
C ARG A 214 3.23 30.25 -29.45
N GLN A 215 3.24 31.57 -29.57
CA GLN A 215 4.49 32.33 -29.71
C GLN A 215 5.35 32.24 -28.44
N VAL A 216 4.75 32.36 -27.26
CA VAL A 216 5.46 32.20 -25.97
C VAL A 216 6.01 30.79 -25.83
N GLN A 217 5.23 29.75 -26.15
CA GLN A 217 5.71 28.37 -26.15
C GLN A 217 6.92 28.21 -27.10
N SER A 218 6.88 28.79 -28.31
CA SER A 218 7.99 28.73 -29.27
C SER A 218 9.24 29.47 -28.77
N ARG A 219 9.06 30.61 -28.09
CA ARG A 219 10.16 31.37 -27.47
C ARG A 219 10.79 30.60 -26.32
N LEU A 220 9.99 30.00 -25.44
CA LEU A 220 10.49 29.14 -24.38
C LEU A 220 11.32 27.99 -24.93
N ALA A 221 10.83 27.27 -25.94
CA ALA A 221 11.58 26.18 -26.57
C ALA A 221 12.93 26.64 -27.13
N LYS A 222 13.00 27.84 -27.73
CA LYS A 222 14.27 28.42 -28.22
C LYS A 222 15.21 28.81 -27.08
N ASP A 223 14.68 29.42 -26.01
CA ASP A 223 15.47 29.82 -24.85
C ASP A 223 16.06 28.60 -24.14
N LEU A 224 15.30 27.52 -23.95
CA LEU A 224 15.80 26.27 -23.37
C LEU A 224 16.95 25.67 -24.20
N MET A 225 16.83 25.65 -25.53
CA MET A 225 17.88 25.15 -26.42
C MET A 225 19.13 26.05 -26.37
N LEU A 226 18.94 27.36 -26.30
CA LEU A 226 20.05 28.32 -26.19
C LEU A 226 20.76 28.20 -24.85
N GLU A 227 20.01 28.10 -23.74
CA GLU A 227 20.55 27.92 -22.40
C GLU A 227 21.36 26.63 -22.30
N PHE A 228 20.80 25.52 -22.81
CA PHE A 228 21.51 24.25 -22.91
C PHE A 228 22.83 24.36 -23.69
N SER A 229 22.82 25.06 -24.83
CA SER A 229 24.03 25.26 -25.66
C SER A 229 25.13 26.07 -24.94
N LYS A 230 24.73 27.03 -24.09
CA LYS A 230 25.68 27.80 -23.27
C LYS A 230 26.29 26.95 -22.16
N LEU A 231 25.45 26.18 -21.45
CA LEU A 231 25.88 25.33 -20.34
C LEU A 231 26.83 24.21 -20.80
N THR A 232 26.64 23.68 -22.00
CA THR A 232 27.51 22.64 -22.57
C THR A 232 28.84 23.19 -23.12
N GLY A 233 28.92 24.49 -23.41
CA GLY A 233 30.14 25.16 -23.86
C GLY A 233 31.06 25.62 -22.72
N ASP A 234 30.52 25.93 -21.54
CA ASP A 234 31.29 26.41 -20.38
C ASP A 234 31.72 25.24 -19.47
N LYS A 235 33.03 25.11 -19.18
CA LYS A 235 33.58 24.02 -18.35
C LYS A 235 33.84 24.42 -16.90
N THR A 236 33.57 25.67 -16.51
CA THR A 236 34.16 26.27 -15.30
C THR A 236 33.32 26.12 -14.02
N HIS A 237 32.02 25.79 -14.09
CA HIS A 237 31.14 25.75 -12.91
C HIS A 237 30.13 24.58 -12.90
N LYS A 238 30.53 23.42 -12.35
CA LYS A 238 29.71 22.18 -12.35
C LYS A 238 28.43 22.23 -11.49
N GLU A 239 28.42 22.95 -10.38
CA GLU A 239 27.27 22.97 -9.47
C GLU A 239 26.11 23.82 -10.01
N LYS A 240 26.38 25.06 -10.46
CA LYS A 240 25.39 25.92 -11.11
C LYS A 240 24.80 25.30 -12.39
N GLN A 241 25.58 24.49 -13.10
CA GLN A 241 25.10 23.74 -14.26
C GLN A 241 24.01 22.73 -13.91
N THR A 242 24.06 22.15 -12.70
CA THR A 242 23.12 21.09 -12.31
C THR A 242 21.73 21.64 -12.05
N GLU A 243 21.62 22.74 -11.30
CA GLU A 243 20.34 23.44 -11.09
C GLU A 243 19.74 23.87 -12.42
N ALA A 244 20.57 24.45 -13.30
CA ALA A 244 20.12 24.86 -14.63
C ALA A 244 19.63 23.68 -15.49
N PHE A 245 20.25 22.50 -15.43
CA PHE A 245 19.74 21.32 -16.15
C PHE A 245 18.41 20.81 -15.57
N SER A 246 18.22 20.90 -14.25
CA SER A 246 16.95 20.58 -13.60
C SER A 246 15.84 21.53 -14.07
N ASP A 247 16.14 22.83 -14.13
CA ASP A 247 15.18 23.83 -14.60
C ASP A 247 14.83 23.62 -16.07
N ILE A 248 15.81 23.30 -16.93
CA ILE A 248 15.57 22.98 -18.34
C ILE A 248 14.68 21.73 -18.47
N TYR A 249 14.92 20.71 -17.65
CA TYR A 249 14.09 19.50 -17.65
C TYR A 249 12.63 19.80 -17.28
N GLU A 250 12.39 20.51 -16.16
CA GLU A 250 11.03 20.81 -15.70
C GLU A 250 10.26 21.70 -16.70
N GLN A 251 10.92 22.72 -17.24
CA GLN A 251 10.31 23.61 -18.23
C GLN A 251 10.06 22.89 -19.57
N GLY A 252 11.01 22.04 -20.01
CA GLY A 252 10.86 21.23 -21.21
C GLY A 252 9.74 20.20 -21.09
N ARG A 253 9.63 19.53 -19.93
CA ARG A 253 8.54 18.59 -19.62
C ARG A 253 7.18 19.28 -19.66
N TYR A 254 7.06 20.44 -19.01
CA TYR A 254 5.82 21.23 -19.03
C TYR A 254 5.37 21.54 -20.48
N LEU A 255 6.30 21.97 -21.35
CA LEU A 255 5.99 22.21 -22.76
C LEU A 255 5.56 20.94 -23.51
N LEU A 256 6.19 19.79 -23.27
CA LEU A 256 5.84 18.54 -23.95
C LEU A 256 4.43 18.06 -23.59
N GLU A 257 4.01 18.32 -22.36
CA GLU A 257 2.68 17.98 -21.82
C GLU A 257 1.59 18.96 -22.31
N HIS A 258 1.91 20.26 -22.44
CA HIS A 258 0.90 21.33 -22.65
C HIS A 258 0.98 22.05 -24.01
N SER A 259 1.82 21.59 -24.95
CA SER A 259 1.97 22.23 -26.26
C SER A 259 1.93 21.29 -27.47
N GLU A 260 1.59 21.88 -28.62
CA GLU A 260 1.59 21.24 -29.94
C GLU A 260 2.89 21.51 -30.73
N ILE A 261 3.94 22.02 -30.08
CA ILE A 261 5.22 22.33 -30.74
C ILE A 261 5.86 21.05 -31.29
N GLU A 262 6.70 21.20 -32.32
CA GLU A 262 7.59 20.15 -32.83
C GLU A 262 8.32 19.44 -31.67
N LYS A 263 7.84 18.23 -31.35
CA LYS A 263 8.24 17.51 -30.13
C LYS A 263 9.63 16.90 -30.23
N THR A 264 10.12 16.59 -31.42
CA THR A 264 11.32 15.75 -31.61
C THR A 264 12.57 16.31 -30.95
N LYS A 265 12.94 17.56 -31.23
CA LYS A 265 14.14 18.19 -30.66
C LYS A 265 14.00 18.48 -29.17
N LEU A 266 12.82 18.95 -28.75
CA LEU A 266 12.54 19.25 -27.35
C LEU A 266 12.51 17.98 -26.49
N THR A 267 11.91 16.89 -26.98
CA THR A 267 11.94 15.58 -26.33
C THR A 267 13.37 15.10 -26.12
N ALA A 268 14.21 15.16 -27.15
CA ALA A 268 15.61 14.76 -27.03
C ALA A 268 16.37 15.61 -26.01
N LEU A 269 16.16 16.93 -25.99
CA LEU A 269 16.73 17.82 -24.99
C LEU A 269 16.27 17.45 -23.57
N THR A 270 14.97 17.33 -23.36
CA THR A 270 14.38 17.02 -22.05
C THR A 270 14.84 15.66 -21.54
N GLU A 271 14.90 14.64 -22.39
CA GLU A 271 15.45 13.32 -22.04
C GLU A 271 16.94 13.42 -21.67
N TYR A 272 17.74 14.17 -22.42
CA TYR A 272 19.15 14.35 -22.10
C TYR A 272 19.35 15.04 -20.75
N CYS A 273 18.63 16.13 -20.48
CA CYS A 273 18.67 16.83 -19.19
C CYS A 273 18.22 15.94 -18.03
N LYS A 274 17.17 15.12 -18.23
CA LYS A 274 16.75 14.10 -17.27
C LYS A 274 17.89 13.14 -16.92
N TYR A 275 18.61 12.61 -17.92
CA TYR A 275 19.71 11.68 -17.66
C TYR A 275 20.93 12.34 -17.01
N LEU A 276 21.21 13.61 -17.32
CA LEU A 276 22.22 14.39 -16.58
C LEU A 276 21.87 14.56 -15.11
N GLN A 277 20.60 14.88 -14.82
CA GLN A 277 20.12 15.00 -13.45
C GLN A 277 20.22 13.66 -12.71
N ILE A 278 19.84 12.56 -13.35
CA ILE A 278 20.03 11.20 -12.83
C ILE A 278 21.52 10.92 -12.52
N ALA A 279 22.43 11.26 -13.44
CA ALA A 279 23.87 11.07 -13.23
C ALA A 279 24.43 11.90 -12.06
N PHE A 280 23.86 13.08 -11.81
CA PHE A 280 24.20 13.89 -10.65
C PHE A 280 23.64 13.31 -9.35
N MET A 281 22.36 12.93 -9.33
CA MET A 281 21.71 12.28 -8.18
C MET A 281 22.44 10.98 -7.78
N TRP A 282 22.94 10.23 -8.77
CA TRP A 282 23.77 9.05 -8.54
C TRP A 282 25.02 9.36 -7.72
N LYS A 283 25.73 10.45 -8.01
CA LYS A 283 26.93 10.88 -7.26
C LYS A 283 26.61 11.35 -5.84
N GLN A 284 25.38 11.81 -5.61
CA GLN A 284 24.90 12.23 -4.29
C GLN A 284 24.21 11.10 -3.52
N GLU A 285 24.19 9.87 -4.05
CA GLU A 285 23.52 8.71 -3.46
C GLU A 285 22.01 8.91 -3.23
N LYS A 286 21.37 9.82 -3.99
CA LYS A 286 19.93 10.12 -3.93
C LYS A 286 19.11 9.15 -4.78
N TYR A 287 19.25 7.85 -4.52
CA TYR A 287 18.66 6.81 -5.38
C TYR A 287 17.12 6.82 -5.38
N SER A 288 16.49 7.12 -4.24
CA SER A 288 15.02 7.21 -4.13
C SER A 288 14.42 8.32 -4.97
N ASP A 289 15.08 9.48 -5.07
CA ASP A 289 14.62 10.59 -5.91
C ASP A 289 14.86 10.30 -7.39
N MET A 290 15.99 9.65 -7.71
CA MET A 290 16.29 9.17 -9.05
C MET A 290 15.22 8.18 -9.56
N LEU A 291 14.69 7.30 -8.69
CA LEU A 291 13.62 6.39 -9.07
C LEU A 291 12.33 7.14 -9.46
N LYS A 292 12.02 8.28 -8.83
CA LYS A 292 10.86 9.11 -9.19
C LYS A 292 10.97 9.66 -10.61
N LEU A 293 12.19 9.99 -11.06
CA LEU A 293 12.45 10.41 -12.44
C LEU A 293 12.37 9.24 -13.42
N LEU A 294 12.82 8.05 -13.02
CA LEU A 294 12.80 6.88 -13.88
C LEU A 294 11.37 6.39 -14.14
N LEU A 295 10.48 6.47 -13.16
CA LEU A 295 9.09 6.04 -13.28
C LEU A 295 8.19 7.06 -14.02
N PRO A 296 7.16 6.60 -14.76
CA PRO A 296 6.81 5.20 -15.03
C PRO A 296 7.78 4.52 -16.01
N TYR A 297 7.81 3.18 -15.99
CA TYR A 297 8.68 2.42 -16.88
C TYR A 297 8.43 2.76 -18.37
N PRO A 298 9.48 2.92 -19.19
CA PRO A 298 9.31 3.18 -20.61
C PRO A 298 8.72 1.96 -21.33
N LYS A 299 8.03 2.17 -22.45
CA LYS A 299 7.44 1.07 -23.25
C LYS A 299 8.49 0.10 -23.80
N LYS A 300 9.70 0.59 -24.06
CA LYS A 300 10.85 -0.20 -24.53
C LYS A 300 12.05 0.15 -23.67
N LEU A 301 12.78 -0.89 -23.25
CA LEU A 301 14.07 -0.77 -22.56
C LEU A 301 15.16 -1.26 -23.50
N ASN A 302 16.13 -0.40 -23.78
CA ASN A 302 17.42 -0.82 -24.33
C ASN A 302 18.33 -1.32 -23.19
N ALA A 303 19.49 -1.88 -23.55
CA ALA A 303 20.44 -2.42 -22.58
C ALA A 303 20.93 -1.38 -21.58
N ASP A 304 21.20 -0.15 -22.02
CA ASP A 304 21.72 0.91 -21.13
C ASP A 304 20.70 1.34 -20.07
N LEU A 305 19.43 1.48 -20.46
CA LEU A 305 18.36 1.77 -19.50
C LEU A 305 18.11 0.59 -18.56
N LEU A 306 18.10 -0.64 -19.08
CA LEU A 306 17.99 -1.84 -18.25
C LEU A 306 19.12 -1.87 -17.19
N ALA A 307 20.36 -1.58 -17.58
CA ALA A 307 21.49 -1.49 -16.66
C ALA A 307 21.30 -0.39 -15.61
N LEU A 308 20.77 0.78 -16.01
CA LEU A 308 20.47 1.87 -15.08
C LEU A 308 19.40 1.47 -14.05
N TYR A 309 18.30 0.85 -14.49
CA TYR A 309 17.26 0.35 -13.59
C TYR A 309 17.79 -0.72 -12.64
N ALA A 310 18.53 -1.70 -13.15
CA ALA A 310 19.13 -2.76 -12.35
C ALA A 310 20.04 -2.20 -11.26
N LYS A 311 20.96 -1.29 -11.62
CA LYS A 311 21.86 -0.61 -10.68
C LYS A 311 21.09 0.24 -9.66
N THR A 312 20.04 0.93 -10.09
CA THR A 312 19.18 1.74 -9.22
C THR A 312 18.49 0.87 -8.18
N PHE A 313 17.81 -0.20 -8.59
CA PHE A 313 17.10 -1.08 -7.67
C PHE A 313 18.04 -1.84 -6.75
N PHE A 314 19.25 -2.19 -7.22
CA PHE A 314 20.29 -2.73 -6.35
C PHE A 314 20.64 -1.76 -5.21
N ARG A 315 20.92 -0.50 -5.51
CA ARG A 315 21.25 0.52 -4.50
C ARG A 315 20.09 0.85 -3.56
N ILE A 316 18.86 0.88 -4.07
CA ILE A 316 17.69 1.14 -3.23
C ILE A 316 17.41 -0.07 -2.32
N ALA A 317 17.57 -1.29 -2.82
CA ALA A 317 17.35 -2.51 -2.04
C ALA A 317 18.32 -2.65 -0.86
N GLU A 318 19.52 -2.04 -0.91
CA GLU A 318 20.46 -1.96 0.23
C GLU A 318 19.84 -1.25 1.45
N THR A 319 18.90 -0.33 1.22
CA THR A 319 18.28 0.50 2.28
C THR A 319 16.79 0.23 2.47
N SER A 320 16.14 -0.43 1.52
CA SER A 320 14.69 -0.63 1.54
C SER A 320 14.27 -1.98 0.93
N GLU A 321 13.83 -2.86 1.82
CA GLU A 321 13.32 -4.21 1.52
C GLU A 321 12.10 -4.24 0.59
N LYS A 322 11.35 -3.14 0.49
CA LYS A 322 10.19 -3.01 -0.42
C LYS A 322 10.56 -3.29 -1.88
N TYR A 323 11.82 -3.05 -2.25
CA TYR A 323 12.29 -3.12 -3.64
C TYR A 323 13.02 -4.43 -3.98
N PHE A 324 13.06 -5.43 -3.08
CA PHE A 324 13.66 -6.73 -3.42
C PHE A 324 12.98 -7.41 -4.61
N SER A 325 11.67 -7.19 -4.72
CA SER A 325 10.83 -7.64 -5.83
C SER A 325 11.32 -7.10 -7.19
N ASP A 326 11.58 -5.79 -7.26
CA ASP A 326 12.09 -5.13 -8.47
C ASP A 326 13.57 -5.43 -8.71
N LEU A 327 14.37 -5.58 -7.63
CA LEU A 327 15.76 -6.04 -7.71
C LEU A 327 15.83 -7.39 -8.44
N VAL A 328 15.04 -8.40 -8.03
CA VAL A 328 15.06 -9.72 -8.69
C VAL A 328 14.77 -9.59 -10.18
N MET A 329 13.74 -8.83 -10.53
CA MET A 329 13.29 -8.65 -11.91
C MET A 329 14.35 -7.99 -12.80
N PHE A 330 14.88 -6.84 -12.39
CA PHE A 330 15.81 -6.07 -13.22
C PHE A 330 17.24 -6.60 -13.14
N TRP A 331 17.72 -7.01 -11.96
CA TRP A 331 19.10 -7.42 -11.76
C TRP A 331 19.40 -8.75 -12.46
N LEU A 332 18.53 -9.76 -12.32
CA LEU A 332 18.71 -11.03 -13.04
C LEU A 332 18.66 -10.81 -14.55
N THR A 333 17.68 -10.05 -15.05
CA THR A 333 17.59 -9.75 -16.49
C THR A 333 18.84 -9.02 -17.01
N ALA A 334 19.38 -8.07 -16.24
CA ALA A 334 20.56 -7.31 -16.65
C ALA A 334 21.85 -8.14 -16.65
N LEU A 335 22.06 -9.00 -15.65
CA LEU A 335 23.28 -9.81 -15.54
C LEU A 335 23.39 -10.93 -16.58
N TYR A 336 22.26 -11.39 -17.10
CA TYR A 336 22.20 -12.37 -18.18
C TYR A 336 22.00 -11.75 -19.57
N ASN A 337 21.93 -10.41 -19.66
CA ASN A 337 21.92 -9.72 -20.94
C ASN A 337 23.35 -9.59 -21.49
N GLU A 338 23.60 -10.12 -22.68
CA GLU A 338 24.94 -10.15 -23.28
C GLU A 338 25.52 -8.76 -23.56
N GLU A 339 24.70 -7.81 -24.04
CA GLU A 339 25.16 -6.45 -24.36
C GLU A 339 25.62 -5.70 -23.11
N ILE A 340 24.89 -5.82 -21.99
CA ILE A 340 25.27 -5.22 -20.72
C ILE A 340 26.55 -5.86 -20.20
N PHE A 341 26.62 -7.19 -20.28
CA PHE A 341 27.71 -7.92 -19.67
C PHE A 341 29.03 -7.80 -20.44
N ALA A 342 28.98 -7.70 -21.78
CA ALA A 342 30.13 -7.38 -22.61
C ALA A 342 30.78 -6.04 -22.23
N LYS A 343 30.01 -5.07 -21.72
CA LYS A 343 30.52 -3.77 -21.23
C LYS A 343 31.18 -3.87 -19.84
N LEU A 344 30.96 -4.95 -19.09
CA LEU A 344 31.46 -5.14 -17.71
C LEU A 344 32.79 -5.91 -17.64
N SER A 345 33.14 -6.72 -18.64
CA SER A 345 34.40 -7.47 -18.69
C SER A 345 35.00 -7.46 -20.09
N ALA A 346 36.25 -7.01 -20.22
CA ALA A 346 37.00 -7.05 -21.48
C ALA A 346 37.55 -8.46 -21.82
N ALA A 347 37.58 -9.37 -20.85
CA ALA A 347 38.04 -10.75 -21.02
C ALA A 347 36.86 -11.73 -20.84
N GLU A 348 36.55 -12.51 -21.88
CA GLU A 348 35.50 -13.54 -21.86
C GLU A 348 35.72 -14.58 -20.75
N GLU A 349 36.98 -14.92 -20.47
CA GLU A 349 37.36 -15.92 -19.45
C GLU A 349 36.99 -15.51 -18.01
N GLN A 350 36.98 -14.20 -17.69
CA GLN A 350 36.62 -13.69 -16.36
C GLN A 350 35.14 -13.36 -16.22
N SER A 351 34.43 -13.32 -17.36
CA SER A 351 33.04 -12.90 -17.44
C SER A 351 32.13 -13.78 -16.56
N GLY A 352 32.26 -15.12 -16.63
CA GLY A 352 31.48 -16.03 -15.81
C GLY A 352 31.68 -15.82 -14.30
N HIS A 353 32.92 -15.56 -13.88
CA HIS A 353 33.25 -15.33 -12.47
C HIS A 353 32.64 -14.02 -11.93
N ILE A 354 32.75 -12.92 -12.69
CA ILE A 354 32.16 -11.63 -12.32
C ILE A 354 30.63 -11.74 -12.19
N ARG A 355 29.97 -12.48 -13.09
CA ARG A 355 28.52 -12.69 -13.02
C ARG A 355 28.12 -13.38 -11.72
N GLU A 356 28.81 -14.48 -11.39
CA GLU A 356 28.51 -15.23 -10.15
C GLU A 356 28.78 -14.39 -8.89
N GLN A 357 29.83 -13.55 -8.87
CA GLN A 357 30.05 -12.61 -7.77
C GLN A 357 28.90 -11.61 -7.62
N LEU A 358 28.44 -10.99 -8.71
CA LEU A 358 27.33 -10.02 -8.69
C LEU A 358 25.99 -10.66 -8.31
N LEU A 359 25.75 -11.91 -8.74
CA LEU A 359 24.61 -12.70 -8.30
C LEU A 359 24.70 -12.99 -6.80
N HIS A 360 25.88 -13.38 -6.32
CA HIS A 360 26.10 -13.68 -4.91
C HIS A 360 25.88 -12.46 -4.01
N TYR A 361 26.31 -11.26 -4.42
CA TYR A 361 26.06 -10.03 -3.66
C TYR A 361 24.57 -9.73 -3.49
N ALA A 362 23.80 -9.78 -4.57
CA ALA A 362 22.34 -9.56 -4.49
C ALA A 362 21.64 -10.66 -3.67
N GLU A 363 22.02 -11.92 -3.86
CA GLU A 363 21.47 -13.05 -3.12
C GLU A 363 21.74 -12.94 -1.61
N ASN A 364 22.98 -12.64 -1.23
CA ASN A 364 23.35 -12.44 0.17
C ASN A 364 22.60 -11.27 0.80
N MET A 365 22.43 -10.16 0.07
CA MET A 365 21.65 -9.01 0.55
C MET A 365 20.22 -9.42 0.92
N ILE A 366 19.51 -10.11 0.00
CA ILE A 366 18.15 -10.60 0.27
C ILE A 366 18.17 -11.60 1.44
N LYS A 367 19.16 -12.49 1.47
CA LYS A 367 19.30 -13.54 2.49
C LYS A 367 19.49 -12.97 3.90
N ILE A 368 20.32 -11.96 4.09
CA ILE A 368 20.54 -11.30 5.39
C ILE A 368 19.22 -10.77 5.95
N HIS A 369 18.42 -10.11 5.13
CA HIS A 369 17.10 -9.60 5.55
C HIS A 369 16.09 -10.73 5.79
N ALA A 370 16.13 -11.80 4.99
CA ALA A 370 15.28 -12.97 5.18
C ALA A 370 15.57 -13.70 6.51
N GLU A 371 16.85 -13.85 6.86
CA GLU A 371 17.32 -14.43 8.12
C GLU A 371 16.98 -13.55 9.33
N ALA A 372 17.00 -12.22 9.16
CA ALA A 372 16.51 -11.25 10.15
C ALA A 372 14.98 -11.32 10.37
N GLY A 373 14.26 -12.18 9.65
CA GLY A 373 12.84 -12.43 9.84
C GLY A 373 11.93 -11.69 8.88
N ASN A 374 12.45 -10.86 7.97
CA ASN A 374 11.63 -10.08 7.06
C ASN A 374 10.85 -10.97 6.08
N ILE A 375 9.54 -10.77 6.02
CA ILE A 375 8.62 -11.59 5.22
C ILE A 375 8.83 -11.35 3.71
N GLU A 376 8.94 -10.10 3.28
CA GLU A 376 9.13 -9.74 1.87
C GLU A 376 10.49 -10.22 1.35
N ALA A 377 11.54 -10.15 2.17
CA ALA A 377 12.85 -10.72 1.85
C ALA A 377 12.80 -12.25 1.72
N LYS A 378 12.08 -12.95 2.62
CA LYS A 378 11.88 -14.41 2.49
C LYS A 378 11.17 -14.78 1.20
N LYS A 379 10.13 -14.03 0.82
CA LYS A 379 9.42 -14.22 -0.45
C LYS A 379 10.35 -13.97 -1.63
N ALA A 380 11.04 -12.84 -1.64
CA ALA A 380 11.99 -12.47 -2.68
C ALA A 380 13.12 -13.50 -2.83
N LEU A 381 13.64 -14.07 -1.74
CA LEU A 381 14.68 -15.10 -1.79
C LEU A 381 14.19 -16.39 -2.46
N ARG A 382 12.95 -16.82 -2.18
CA ARG A 382 12.36 -17.99 -2.84
C ARG A 382 12.17 -17.76 -4.34
N ILE A 383 11.68 -16.58 -4.70
CA ILE A 383 11.51 -16.17 -6.11
C ILE A 383 12.88 -16.09 -6.79
N TRP A 384 13.86 -15.45 -6.16
CA TRP A 384 15.24 -15.34 -6.64
C TRP A 384 15.84 -16.70 -6.99
N ASN A 385 15.73 -17.69 -6.10
CA ASN A 385 16.30 -19.03 -6.31
C ASN A 385 15.68 -19.76 -7.50
N VAL A 386 14.41 -19.48 -7.80
CA VAL A 386 13.71 -20.07 -8.94
C VAL A 386 14.05 -19.31 -10.22
N GLU A 387 13.89 -17.98 -10.23
CA GLU A 387 14.20 -17.17 -11.41
C GLU A 387 15.67 -17.24 -11.81
N LYS A 388 16.62 -17.21 -10.88
CA LYS A 388 18.06 -17.34 -11.17
C LYS A 388 18.36 -18.62 -11.96
N ARG A 389 17.76 -19.75 -11.56
CA ARG A 389 17.94 -21.04 -12.25
C ARG A 389 17.31 -21.02 -13.64
N ILE A 390 16.13 -20.44 -13.78
CA ILE A 390 15.39 -20.38 -15.05
C ILE A 390 16.06 -19.44 -16.04
N VAL A 391 16.44 -18.23 -15.62
CA VAL A 391 17.13 -17.26 -16.48
C VAL A 391 18.48 -17.81 -16.92
N LYS A 392 19.21 -18.50 -16.03
CA LYS A 392 20.42 -19.25 -16.39
C LYS A 392 20.13 -20.31 -17.46
N GLY A 393 19.10 -21.13 -17.27
CA GLY A 393 18.70 -22.14 -18.25
C GLY A 393 18.32 -21.55 -19.61
N LEU A 394 17.62 -20.41 -19.64
CA LEU A 394 17.32 -19.69 -20.88
C LEU A 394 18.58 -19.15 -21.56
N ARG A 395 19.54 -18.67 -20.78
CA ARG A 395 20.84 -18.23 -21.28
C ARG A 395 21.62 -19.39 -21.89
N ASP A 396 21.72 -20.51 -21.18
CA ASP A 396 22.40 -21.71 -21.65
C ASP A 396 21.71 -22.25 -22.93
N LEU A 397 20.38 -22.14 -23.04
CA LEU A 397 19.64 -22.46 -24.25
C LEU A 397 19.91 -21.47 -25.40
N SER A 398 20.04 -20.17 -25.10
CA SER A 398 20.36 -19.15 -26.11
C SER A 398 21.77 -19.27 -26.67
N GLU A 399 22.70 -19.95 -25.99
CA GLU A 399 24.02 -20.28 -26.56
C GLU A 399 23.90 -21.26 -27.74
N ILE A 400 22.82 -22.05 -27.81
CA ILE A 400 22.51 -22.95 -28.93
C ILE A 400 21.80 -22.20 -30.07
N GLU A 401 20.94 -21.25 -29.75
CA GLU A 401 20.21 -20.39 -30.69
C GLU A 401 20.49 -18.89 -30.43
N PRO A 402 21.62 -18.34 -30.90
CA PRO A 402 22.07 -16.98 -30.53
C PRO A 402 21.08 -15.86 -30.85
N GLU A 403 20.25 -16.05 -31.88
CA GLU A 403 19.19 -15.09 -32.24
C GLU A 403 18.14 -14.89 -31.12
N ALA A 404 18.04 -15.85 -30.19
CA ALA A 404 17.15 -15.82 -29.03
C ALA A 404 17.76 -15.15 -27.79
N ALA A 405 19.01 -14.66 -27.81
CA ALA A 405 19.64 -14.01 -26.65
C ALA A 405 18.82 -12.83 -26.08
N ARG A 406 18.05 -12.14 -26.92
CA ARG A 406 17.13 -11.06 -26.51
C ARG A 406 15.95 -11.52 -25.64
N LEU A 407 15.66 -12.82 -25.61
CA LEU A 407 14.58 -13.45 -24.85
C LEU A 407 15.01 -13.84 -23.43
N VAL A 408 16.31 -13.83 -23.14
CA VAL A 408 16.86 -14.14 -21.82
C VAL A 408 16.49 -13.04 -20.83
N CYS A 409 15.48 -13.28 -20.01
CA CYS A 409 15.00 -12.35 -19.01
C CYS A 409 14.22 -13.05 -17.89
N SER A 410 14.01 -12.32 -16.78
CA SER A 410 13.11 -12.73 -15.70
C SER A 410 11.66 -12.81 -16.19
N SER A 411 10.82 -13.66 -15.58
CA SER A 411 9.43 -13.85 -16.02
C SER A 411 8.57 -12.62 -15.81
N ARG A 412 8.77 -11.94 -14.69
CA ARG A 412 8.10 -10.67 -14.39
C ARG A 412 8.53 -9.57 -15.33
N PHE A 413 9.80 -9.58 -15.75
CA PHE A 413 10.27 -8.67 -16.79
C PHE A 413 9.58 -8.98 -18.13
N ALA A 414 9.49 -10.26 -18.51
CA ALA A 414 8.80 -10.66 -19.73
C ALA A 414 7.32 -10.25 -19.73
N GLU A 415 6.60 -10.46 -18.63
CA GLU A 415 5.21 -10.04 -18.47
C GLU A 415 5.09 -8.52 -18.59
N LYS A 416 5.92 -7.77 -17.86
CA LYS A 416 5.85 -6.30 -17.79
C LYS A 416 6.13 -5.61 -19.13
N PHE A 417 7.01 -6.19 -19.94
CA PHE A 417 7.45 -5.62 -21.21
C PHE A 417 6.92 -6.39 -22.44
N GLY A 418 5.91 -7.26 -22.25
CA GLY A 418 5.19 -7.94 -23.34
C GLY A 418 6.04 -8.93 -24.13
N ARG A 419 6.91 -9.69 -23.47
CA ARG A 419 7.79 -10.70 -24.07
C ARG A 419 7.43 -12.15 -23.73
N SER A 420 6.45 -12.38 -22.84
CA SER A 420 6.10 -13.74 -22.37
C SER A 420 5.80 -14.72 -23.50
N ASP A 421 4.99 -14.33 -24.49
CA ASP A 421 4.61 -15.20 -25.61
C ASP A 421 5.80 -15.68 -26.44
N GLU A 422 6.77 -14.79 -26.66
CA GLU A 422 8.00 -15.10 -27.39
C GLU A 422 8.87 -16.08 -26.59
N VAL A 423 9.01 -15.86 -25.28
CA VAL A 423 9.76 -16.74 -24.39
C VAL A 423 9.10 -18.12 -24.28
N ILE A 424 7.77 -18.19 -24.13
CA ILE A 424 7.01 -19.44 -24.09
C ILE A 424 7.18 -20.23 -25.38
N SER A 425 7.10 -19.55 -26.53
CA SER A 425 7.31 -20.19 -27.84
C SER A 425 8.72 -20.74 -27.98
N PHE A 426 9.72 -19.98 -27.51
CA PHE A 426 11.12 -20.40 -27.49
C PHE A 426 11.36 -21.64 -26.62
N ILE A 427 10.80 -21.66 -25.40
CA ILE A 427 10.85 -22.82 -24.49
C ILE A 427 10.21 -24.05 -25.16
N ARG A 428 9.02 -23.87 -25.75
CA ARG A 428 8.26 -24.96 -26.38
C ARG A 428 8.98 -25.59 -27.57
N ASN A 429 9.61 -24.78 -28.41
CA ASN A 429 10.36 -25.26 -29.57
C ASN A 429 11.61 -26.04 -29.18
N ASN A 430 12.12 -25.81 -27.97
CA ASN A 430 13.35 -26.40 -27.45
C ASN A 430 13.11 -27.44 -26.34
N ARG A 431 11.98 -28.17 -26.39
CA ARG A 431 11.60 -29.15 -25.35
C ARG A 431 12.67 -30.20 -25.03
N SER A 432 13.47 -30.62 -26.01
CA SER A 432 14.54 -31.62 -25.83
C SER A 432 15.75 -31.12 -25.05
N PHE A 433 15.90 -29.81 -24.87
CA PHE A 433 16.99 -29.22 -24.07
C PHE A 433 16.84 -29.53 -22.58
N PHE A 434 15.60 -29.64 -22.10
CA PHE A 434 15.32 -29.78 -20.67
C PHE A 434 15.58 -31.21 -20.18
N SER A 435 16.19 -31.33 -19.01
CA SER A 435 16.59 -32.59 -18.40
C SER A 435 15.44 -33.59 -18.18
N ASN A 436 14.24 -33.08 -17.91
CA ASN A 436 13.03 -33.89 -17.76
C ASN A 436 11.77 -33.04 -18.05
N ILE A 437 10.62 -33.70 -18.10
CA ILE A 437 9.34 -33.05 -18.42
C ILE A 437 8.93 -32.01 -17.37
N GLU A 438 9.25 -32.21 -16.08
CA GLU A 438 8.94 -31.24 -15.02
C GLU A 438 9.75 -29.96 -15.20
N HIS A 439 11.05 -30.07 -15.48
CA HIS A 439 11.93 -28.93 -15.71
C HIS A 439 11.43 -28.09 -16.90
N TYR A 440 11.03 -28.74 -17.99
CA TYR A 440 10.38 -28.10 -19.14
C TYR A 440 9.09 -27.36 -18.73
N LEU A 441 8.16 -28.07 -18.10
CA LEU A 441 6.84 -27.52 -17.76
C LEU A 441 6.90 -26.42 -16.70
N LEU A 442 7.81 -26.53 -15.72
CA LEU A 442 8.04 -25.50 -14.71
C LEU A 442 8.61 -24.23 -15.33
N THR A 443 9.58 -24.39 -16.24
CA THR A 443 10.21 -23.26 -16.93
C THR A 443 9.18 -22.48 -17.74
N GLY A 444 8.41 -23.15 -18.61
CA GLY A 444 7.34 -22.49 -19.36
C GLY A 444 6.19 -21.99 -18.47
N GLY A 445 5.84 -22.73 -17.42
CA GLY A 445 4.79 -22.36 -16.47
C GLY A 445 5.02 -21.03 -15.76
N ILE A 446 6.28 -20.71 -15.46
CA ILE A 446 6.64 -19.45 -14.80
C ILE A 446 6.49 -18.23 -15.73
N PHE A 447 6.64 -18.40 -17.05
CA PHE A 447 6.37 -17.32 -18.03
C PHE A 447 4.90 -17.26 -18.48
N SER A 448 4.13 -18.32 -18.24
CA SER A 448 2.72 -18.39 -18.61
C SER A 448 1.84 -17.47 -17.76
N SER A 449 0.57 -17.32 -18.16
CA SER A 449 -0.46 -16.63 -17.37
C SER A 449 -0.64 -17.19 -15.94
N ALA A 450 -0.25 -18.44 -15.69
CA ALA A 450 -0.29 -19.06 -14.37
C ALA A 450 0.99 -18.82 -13.52
N GLY A 451 1.98 -18.08 -14.05
CA GLY A 451 3.25 -17.82 -13.37
C GLY A 451 3.09 -17.13 -12.01
N LYS A 452 2.15 -16.17 -11.91
CA LYS A 452 1.82 -15.49 -10.64
C LYS A 452 1.34 -16.48 -9.57
N SER A 453 0.50 -17.45 -9.93
CA SER A 453 0.04 -18.50 -9.02
C SER A 453 1.17 -19.38 -8.51
N LEU A 454 2.13 -19.70 -9.39
CA LEU A 454 3.33 -20.43 -8.98
C LEU A 454 4.20 -19.62 -8.02
N PHE A 455 4.33 -18.30 -8.18
CA PHE A 455 5.07 -17.48 -7.23
C PHE A 455 4.41 -17.45 -5.85
N HIS A 456 3.09 -17.25 -5.78
CA HIS A 456 2.36 -17.38 -4.51
C HIS A 456 2.56 -18.76 -3.88
N LEU A 457 2.52 -19.83 -4.69
CA LEU A 457 2.75 -21.18 -4.21
C LEU A 457 4.16 -21.36 -3.61
N LEU A 458 5.19 -20.86 -4.30
CA LEU A 458 6.57 -20.89 -3.82
C LEU A 458 6.73 -20.11 -2.52
N CYS A 459 5.97 -19.02 -2.34
CA CYS A 459 5.93 -18.23 -1.12
C CYS A 459 5.13 -18.90 0.03
N GLY A 460 4.43 -20.01 -0.22
CA GLY A 460 3.60 -20.71 0.77
C GLY A 460 2.20 -20.08 0.94
N GLU A 461 1.82 -19.18 0.05
CA GLU A 461 0.54 -18.47 0.02
C GLU A 461 -0.47 -19.32 -0.76
N HIS A 462 -0.92 -20.41 -0.13
CA HIS A 462 -1.73 -21.45 -0.79
C HIS A 462 -3.08 -20.93 -1.30
N GLU A 463 -3.75 -20.04 -0.54
CA GLU A 463 -5.06 -19.50 -0.91
C GLU A 463 -4.95 -18.49 -2.05
N GLU A 464 -3.96 -17.60 -2.00
CA GLU A 464 -3.65 -16.62 -3.04
C GLU A 464 -3.17 -17.31 -4.33
N SER A 465 -2.42 -18.40 -4.19
CA SER A 465 -2.00 -19.23 -5.31
C SER A 465 -3.21 -19.81 -6.06
N LEU A 466 -4.18 -20.39 -5.35
CA LEU A 466 -5.41 -20.89 -5.95
C LEU A 466 -6.25 -19.77 -6.58
N ALA A 467 -6.40 -18.65 -5.88
CA ALA A 467 -7.21 -17.51 -6.32
C ALA A 467 -6.64 -16.78 -7.56
N SER A 468 -5.34 -16.91 -7.81
CA SER A 468 -4.66 -16.24 -8.93
C SER A 468 -4.59 -17.09 -10.21
N LEU A 469 -5.13 -18.32 -10.20
CA LEU A 469 -5.12 -19.17 -11.39
C LEU A 469 -5.95 -18.53 -12.52
N PRO A 470 -5.44 -18.57 -13.77
CA PRO A 470 -6.14 -17.96 -14.90
C PRO A 470 -7.41 -18.74 -15.26
N GLU A 471 -8.52 -18.04 -15.45
CA GLU A 471 -9.77 -18.62 -15.98
C GLU A 471 -9.71 -18.86 -17.49
N LEU A 472 -9.00 -17.99 -18.21
CA LEU A 472 -8.80 -18.02 -19.65
C LEU A 472 -7.31 -17.87 -19.95
N TYR A 473 -6.81 -18.65 -20.90
CA TYR A 473 -5.41 -18.65 -21.32
C TYR A 473 -5.28 -18.97 -22.81
N ASP A 474 -4.19 -18.54 -23.45
CA ASP A 474 -3.93 -18.83 -24.86
C ASP A 474 -3.68 -20.35 -25.04
N PRO A 475 -4.30 -21.01 -26.04
CA PRO A 475 -4.01 -22.39 -26.38
C PRO A 475 -2.51 -22.73 -26.53
N LYS A 476 -1.66 -21.76 -26.89
CA LYS A 476 -0.22 -21.92 -27.01
C LYS A 476 0.49 -22.21 -25.70
N GLU A 477 -0.04 -21.74 -24.57
CA GLU A 477 0.51 -21.97 -23.23
C GLU A 477 -0.26 -23.04 -22.44
N ALA A 478 -1.23 -23.71 -23.07
CA ALA A 478 -2.16 -24.62 -22.40
C ALA A 478 -1.48 -25.76 -21.63
N GLU A 479 -0.40 -26.34 -22.16
CA GLU A 479 0.31 -27.42 -21.45
C GLU A 479 1.01 -26.92 -20.17
N PHE A 480 1.51 -25.67 -20.20
CA PHE A 480 2.18 -25.03 -19.08
C PHE A 480 1.17 -24.62 -18.01
N VAL A 481 0.09 -23.93 -18.39
CA VAL A 481 -0.98 -23.54 -17.48
C VAL A 481 -1.62 -24.77 -16.82
N LYS A 482 -1.90 -25.83 -17.59
CA LYS A 482 -2.45 -27.08 -17.06
C LYS A 482 -1.53 -27.70 -16.01
N TYR A 483 -0.22 -27.74 -16.26
CA TYR A 483 0.75 -28.21 -15.27
C TYR A 483 0.76 -27.32 -14.02
N CYS A 484 0.72 -25.99 -14.16
CA CYS A 484 0.65 -25.07 -13.04
C CYS A 484 -0.60 -25.30 -12.20
N THR A 485 -1.77 -25.45 -12.83
CA THR A 485 -3.04 -25.75 -12.15
C THR A 485 -2.97 -27.06 -11.38
N GLU A 486 -2.47 -28.14 -11.99
CA GLU A 486 -2.29 -29.44 -11.33
C GLU A 486 -1.38 -29.32 -10.10
N ARG A 487 -0.27 -28.57 -10.20
CA ARG A 487 0.66 -28.33 -9.09
C ARG A 487 0.05 -27.49 -7.97
N VAL A 488 -0.67 -26.42 -8.31
CA VAL A 488 -1.38 -25.58 -7.33
C VAL A 488 -2.45 -26.39 -6.61
N HIS A 489 -3.27 -27.15 -7.34
CA HIS A 489 -4.27 -28.04 -6.75
C HIS A 489 -3.64 -29.09 -5.86
N PHE A 490 -2.52 -29.71 -6.27
CA PHE A 490 -1.82 -30.67 -5.44
C PHE A 490 -1.40 -30.08 -4.10
N SER A 491 -0.70 -28.94 -4.13
CA SER A 491 -0.22 -28.30 -2.91
C SER A 491 -1.34 -27.73 -2.04
N TYR A 492 -2.40 -27.17 -2.66
CA TYR A 492 -3.58 -26.71 -1.92
C TYR A 492 -4.34 -27.88 -1.30
N GLY A 493 -4.46 -29.01 -2.01
CA GLY A 493 -5.02 -30.25 -1.50
C GLY A 493 -4.26 -30.77 -0.29
N LEU A 494 -2.93 -30.75 -0.32
CA LEU A 494 -2.10 -31.11 0.82
C LEU A 494 -2.30 -30.15 2.00
N TYR A 495 -2.38 -28.84 1.75
CA TYR A 495 -2.68 -27.84 2.78
C TYR A 495 -4.05 -28.07 3.43
N CYS A 496 -5.10 -28.35 2.64
CA CYS A 496 -6.42 -28.73 3.15
C CYS A 496 -6.35 -30.02 3.99
N LEU A 497 -5.62 -31.04 3.53
CA LEU A 497 -5.44 -32.30 4.24
C LEU A 497 -4.82 -32.10 5.63
N GLU A 498 -3.74 -31.32 5.69
CA GLU A 498 -3.03 -31.00 6.93
C GLU A 498 -3.91 -30.19 7.90
N LYS A 499 -4.74 -29.27 7.38
CA LYS A 499 -5.73 -28.51 8.18
C LYS A 499 -6.98 -29.30 8.56
N GLY A 500 -7.23 -30.47 7.95
CA GLY A 500 -8.40 -31.30 8.23
C GLY A 500 -9.65 -30.93 7.46
N ASP A 501 -9.48 -30.24 6.34
CA ASP A 501 -10.55 -29.83 5.45
C ASP A 501 -10.78 -30.87 4.36
N ASN A 502 -11.98 -31.47 4.34
CA ASN A 502 -12.36 -32.53 3.40
C ASN A 502 -12.35 -32.10 1.92
N ARG A 503 -12.23 -30.80 1.61
CA ARG A 503 -12.07 -30.32 0.23
C ARG A 503 -10.80 -30.85 -0.45
N PHE A 504 -9.83 -31.39 0.31
CA PHE A 504 -8.60 -31.98 -0.25
C PHE A 504 -8.89 -32.99 -1.36
N VAL A 505 -9.96 -33.79 -1.25
CA VAL A 505 -10.30 -34.86 -2.21
C VAL A 505 -10.38 -34.29 -3.63
N ARG A 506 -11.23 -33.28 -3.85
CA ARG A 506 -11.41 -32.63 -5.16
C ARG A 506 -10.09 -32.12 -5.75
N TYR A 507 -9.21 -31.59 -4.91
CA TYR A 507 -7.94 -31.02 -5.38
C TYR A 507 -6.92 -32.09 -5.74
N PHE A 508 -6.83 -33.18 -4.95
CA PHE A 508 -6.01 -34.34 -5.32
C PHE A 508 -6.50 -35.00 -6.61
N GLU A 509 -7.82 -35.11 -6.80
CA GLU A 509 -8.40 -35.64 -8.04
C GLU A 509 -7.96 -34.81 -9.26
N SER A 510 -8.03 -33.48 -9.17
CA SER A 510 -7.59 -32.61 -10.25
C SER A 510 -6.06 -32.63 -10.46
N ALA A 511 -5.29 -32.97 -9.43
CA ALA A 511 -3.83 -33.02 -9.46
C ALA A 511 -3.26 -34.36 -9.93
N MET A 512 -4.06 -35.41 -10.05
CA MET A 512 -3.58 -36.76 -10.38
C MET A 512 -2.65 -36.85 -11.61
N PRO A 513 -2.89 -36.13 -12.72
CA PRO A 513 -1.98 -36.17 -13.87
C PRO A 513 -0.56 -35.67 -13.56
N LEU A 514 -0.38 -34.91 -12.47
CA LEU A 514 0.92 -34.43 -12.01
C LEU A 514 1.87 -35.59 -11.71
N PHE A 515 1.38 -36.71 -11.17
CA PHE A 515 2.22 -37.86 -10.80
C PHE A 515 2.81 -38.59 -12.01
N GLU A 516 2.28 -38.40 -13.22
CA GLU A 516 2.91 -38.89 -14.46
C GLU A 516 4.05 -37.97 -14.91
N LYS A 517 3.85 -36.67 -14.76
CA LYS A 517 4.80 -35.64 -15.18
C LYS A 517 5.95 -35.48 -14.19
N ALA A 518 5.67 -35.61 -12.89
CA ALA A 518 6.62 -35.42 -11.82
C ALA A 518 6.34 -36.45 -10.69
N PRO A 519 6.93 -37.65 -10.79
CA PRO A 519 6.72 -38.73 -9.82
C PRO A 519 7.11 -38.38 -8.38
N ASP A 520 8.00 -37.40 -8.19
CA ASP A 520 8.44 -36.95 -6.86
C ASP A 520 7.29 -36.42 -5.99
N TYR A 521 6.20 -35.90 -6.58
CA TYR A 521 5.02 -35.51 -5.81
C TYR A 521 4.24 -36.71 -5.26
N GLU A 522 4.22 -37.84 -5.97
CA GLU A 522 3.62 -39.09 -5.48
C GLU A 522 4.41 -39.59 -4.26
N LYS A 523 5.74 -39.62 -4.39
CA LYS A 523 6.67 -39.96 -3.31
C LYS A 523 6.51 -39.04 -2.10
N MET A 524 6.33 -37.74 -2.30
CA MET A 524 6.16 -36.79 -1.21
C MET A 524 4.89 -37.06 -0.38
N VAL A 525 3.76 -37.44 -1.01
CA VAL A 525 2.53 -37.82 -0.27
C VAL A 525 2.77 -39.09 0.53
N ILE A 526 3.44 -40.08 -0.07
CA ILE A 526 3.79 -41.34 0.59
C ILE A 526 4.66 -41.06 1.82
N GLU A 527 5.76 -40.33 1.67
CA GLU A 527 6.67 -40.01 2.77
C GLU A 527 5.97 -39.27 3.91
N LYS A 528 5.14 -38.26 3.59
CA LYS A 528 4.35 -37.54 4.58
C LYS A 528 3.37 -38.46 5.31
N SER A 529 2.68 -39.34 4.59
CA SER A 529 1.75 -40.31 5.21
C SER A 529 2.45 -41.26 6.19
N LEU A 530 3.70 -41.63 5.90
CA LEU A 530 4.50 -42.52 6.73
C LEU A 530 5.15 -41.82 7.93
N ALA A 531 5.36 -40.51 7.84
CA ALA A 531 5.87 -39.67 8.93
C ALA A 531 4.79 -39.23 9.94
N CYS A 532 3.50 -39.39 9.62
CA CYS A 532 2.41 -39.02 10.51
C CYS A 532 2.30 -39.94 11.74
N HIS A 533 2.09 -39.33 12.91
CA HIS A 533 1.96 -40.05 14.19
C HIS A 533 0.61 -39.82 14.89
N ARG A 534 -0.07 -38.71 14.61
CA ARG A 534 -1.37 -38.43 15.23
C ARG A 534 -2.47 -39.23 14.54
N LEU A 535 -3.32 -39.88 15.33
CA LEU A 535 -4.35 -40.79 14.83
C LEU A 535 -5.30 -40.13 13.80
N GLU A 536 -5.69 -38.89 14.04
CA GLU A 536 -6.56 -38.13 13.14
C GLU A 536 -5.87 -37.82 11.80
N GLU A 537 -4.60 -37.42 11.84
CA GLU A 537 -3.79 -37.15 10.65
C GLU A 537 -3.58 -38.43 9.83
N ILE A 538 -3.24 -39.55 10.49
CA ILE A 538 -3.12 -40.87 9.85
C ILE A 538 -4.43 -41.23 9.14
N GLY A 539 -5.59 -40.99 9.77
CA GLY A 539 -6.89 -41.24 9.15
C GLY A 539 -7.16 -40.39 7.90
N ARG A 540 -6.71 -39.13 7.90
CA ARG A 540 -6.81 -38.25 6.72
C ARG A 540 -5.92 -38.75 5.58
N TYR A 541 -4.67 -39.11 5.88
CA TYR A 541 -3.74 -39.67 4.89
C TYR A 541 -4.19 -41.04 4.36
N GLU A 542 -4.81 -41.89 5.18
CA GLU A 542 -5.43 -43.13 4.71
C GLU A 542 -6.51 -42.84 3.66
N ASN A 543 -7.41 -41.88 3.95
CA ASN A 543 -8.43 -41.47 3.00
C ASN A 543 -7.82 -40.94 1.70
N ALA A 544 -6.82 -40.05 1.79
CA ALA A 544 -6.14 -39.51 0.61
C ALA A 544 -5.47 -40.61 -0.22
N LEU A 545 -4.71 -41.51 0.41
CA LEU A 545 -4.07 -42.64 -0.28
C LEU A 545 -5.08 -43.60 -0.89
N SER A 546 -6.22 -43.84 -0.23
CA SER A 546 -7.31 -44.66 -0.77
C SER A 546 -7.92 -44.04 -2.03
N GLU A 547 -8.17 -42.73 -2.03
CA GLU A 547 -8.67 -42.00 -3.21
C GLU A 547 -7.66 -42.00 -4.36
N ILE A 548 -6.38 -41.81 -4.07
CA ILE A 548 -5.34 -41.88 -5.10
C ILE A 548 -5.24 -43.32 -5.63
N HIS A 549 -5.26 -44.31 -4.75
CA HIS A 549 -5.17 -45.73 -5.12
C HIS A 549 -6.34 -46.20 -5.99
N SER A 550 -7.57 -45.76 -5.68
CA SER A 550 -8.78 -46.17 -6.41
C SER A 550 -8.75 -45.75 -7.87
N LYS A 551 -8.14 -44.58 -8.15
CA LYS A 551 -8.03 -44.01 -9.50
C LYS A 551 -6.71 -44.36 -10.20
N ARG A 552 -5.62 -44.50 -9.45
CA ARG A 552 -4.29 -44.85 -9.95
C ARG A 552 -3.64 -45.90 -9.04
N PRO A 553 -3.83 -47.19 -9.32
CA PRO A 553 -3.24 -48.25 -8.50
C PRO A 553 -1.73 -48.38 -8.76
N GLY A 554 -0.91 -47.85 -7.85
CA GLY A 554 0.55 -48.01 -7.84
C GLY A 554 1.03 -49.02 -6.78
N PRO A 555 2.18 -49.69 -6.97
CA PRO A 555 2.76 -50.58 -5.95
C PRO A 555 3.17 -49.81 -4.69
N GLU A 556 3.78 -48.64 -4.83
CA GLU A 556 4.23 -47.83 -3.69
C GLU A 556 3.06 -47.26 -2.88
N ILE A 557 2.03 -46.73 -3.56
CA ILE A 557 0.80 -46.25 -2.92
C ILE A 557 0.08 -47.38 -2.18
N ARG A 558 -0.02 -48.58 -2.77
CA ARG A 558 -0.62 -49.75 -2.09
C ARG A 558 0.14 -50.13 -0.83
N ASN A 559 1.47 -50.13 -0.90
CA ASN A 559 2.32 -50.45 0.24
C ASN A 559 2.15 -49.42 1.37
N ALA A 560 2.15 -48.13 1.01
CA ALA A 560 1.91 -47.03 1.96
C ALA A 560 0.51 -47.11 2.57
N LEU A 561 -0.53 -47.29 1.75
CA LEU A 561 -1.92 -47.42 2.20
C LEU A 561 -2.09 -48.57 3.17
N SER A 562 -1.57 -49.76 2.83
CA SER A 562 -1.58 -50.94 3.70
C SER A 562 -0.96 -50.64 5.07
N LEU A 563 0.21 -49.99 5.10
CA LEU A 563 0.91 -49.67 6.34
C LEU A 563 0.17 -48.61 7.18
N VAL A 564 -0.36 -47.57 6.54
CA VAL A 564 -1.13 -46.49 7.17
C VAL A 564 -2.43 -47.05 7.77
N MET A 565 -3.15 -47.93 7.06
CA MET A 565 -4.36 -48.62 7.56
C MET A 565 -4.07 -49.40 8.85
N VAL A 566 -2.97 -50.17 8.88
CA VAL A 566 -2.57 -50.95 10.07
C VAL A 566 -2.25 -50.04 11.24
N ARG A 567 -1.44 -48.99 11.01
CA ARG A 567 -1.06 -48.03 12.05
C ARG A 567 -2.28 -47.32 12.64
N ARG A 568 -3.22 -46.90 11.80
CA ARG A 568 -4.49 -46.31 12.26
C ARG A 568 -5.30 -47.31 13.06
N GLY A 569 -5.45 -48.54 12.54
CA GLY A 569 -6.17 -49.62 13.22
C GLY A 569 -5.63 -49.86 14.63
N ILE A 570 -4.31 -50.01 14.78
CA ILE A 570 -3.65 -50.17 16.08
C ILE A 570 -3.97 -48.98 16.99
N GLY A 571 -3.85 -47.75 16.49
CA GLY A 571 -4.14 -46.55 17.27
C GLY A 571 -5.60 -46.43 17.72
N MET A 572 -6.55 -46.82 16.86
CA MET A 572 -7.98 -46.87 17.20
C MET A 572 -8.29 -47.96 18.23
N TYR A 573 -7.66 -49.14 18.10
CA TYR A 573 -7.82 -50.26 19.02
C TYR A 573 -7.30 -49.93 20.42
N ASN A 574 -6.09 -49.35 20.49
CA ASN A 574 -5.46 -48.95 21.76
C ASN A 574 -6.26 -47.85 22.49
N LYS A 575 -7.04 -47.04 21.76
CA LYS A 575 -7.95 -46.04 22.34
C LYS A 575 -9.36 -46.58 22.58
N HIS A 576 -9.58 -47.90 22.44
CA HIS A 576 -10.88 -48.57 22.56
C HIS A 576 -11.98 -48.01 21.64
N GLN A 577 -11.60 -47.38 20.51
CA GLN A 577 -12.55 -46.86 19.53
C GLN A 577 -13.10 -47.98 18.62
N ILE A 578 -12.34 -49.07 18.48
CA ILE A 578 -12.75 -50.28 17.74
C ILE A 578 -12.50 -51.52 18.60
N ASN A 579 -13.28 -52.57 18.35
CA ASN A 579 -13.08 -53.86 18.99
C ASN A 579 -12.14 -54.77 18.17
N SER A 580 -11.78 -55.89 18.77
CA SER A 580 -10.91 -56.94 18.22
C SER A 580 -11.36 -57.42 16.82
N LYS A 581 -12.66 -57.61 16.61
CA LYS A 581 -13.25 -58.00 15.31
C LYS A 581 -13.08 -56.94 14.22
N ASN A 582 -13.35 -55.68 14.54
CA ASN A 582 -13.20 -54.57 13.59
C ASN A 582 -11.72 -54.38 13.22
N MET A 583 -10.81 -54.58 14.19
CA MET A 583 -9.38 -54.56 13.95
C MET A 583 -8.95 -55.68 12.99
N GLU A 584 -9.46 -56.90 13.18
CA GLU A 584 -9.22 -58.04 12.28
C GLU A 584 -9.63 -57.72 10.82
N VAL A 585 -10.78 -57.07 10.63
CA VAL A 585 -11.26 -56.65 9.30
C VAL A 585 -10.31 -55.64 8.67
N ILE A 586 -9.82 -54.65 9.43
CA ILE A 586 -8.84 -53.66 8.94
C ILE A 586 -7.55 -54.34 8.52
N LEU A 587 -7.01 -55.26 9.34
CA LEU A 587 -5.78 -55.98 9.06
C LEU A 587 -5.90 -56.87 7.81
N LYS A 588 -7.03 -57.58 7.64
CA LYS A 588 -7.29 -58.37 6.43
C LYS A 588 -7.37 -57.48 5.19
N LYS A 589 -8.03 -56.32 5.26
CA LYS A 589 -8.05 -55.35 4.15
C LYS A 589 -6.66 -54.79 3.84
N ALA A 590 -5.87 -54.48 4.86
CA ALA A 590 -4.49 -54.03 4.67
C ALA A 590 -3.64 -55.09 3.95
N LEU A 591 -3.80 -56.37 4.29
CA LEU A 591 -3.13 -57.50 3.62
C LEU A 591 -3.64 -57.74 2.19
N GLN A 592 -4.88 -57.37 1.86
CA GLN A 592 -5.35 -57.38 0.47
C GLN A 592 -4.58 -56.37 -0.40
N HIS A 593 -4.20 -55.21 0.16
CA HIS A 593 -3.40 -54.21 -0.54
C HIS A 593 -1.92 -54.58 -0.63
N ASN A 594 -1.34 -55.09 0.46
CA ASN A 594 0.04 -55.59 0.50
C ASN A 594 0.12 -56.88 1.36
N PRO A 595 0.18 -58.06 0.72
CA PRO A 595 0.29 -59.33 1.42
C PRO A 595 1.54 -59.44 2.28
N GLU A 596 2.66 -58.80 1.90
CA GLU A 596 3.97 -58.85 2.57
C GLU A 596 4.11 -57.85 3.73
N ASN A 597 3.03 -57.16 4.11
CA ASN A 597 3.05 -56.25 5.25
C ASN A 597 3.26 -57.02 6.57
N GLU A 598 4.50 -57.08 7.04
CA GLU A 598 4.88 -57.80 8.26
C GLU A 598 4.14 -57.28 9.50
N LEU A 599 3.98 -55.96 9.63
CA LEU A 599 3.25 -55.36 10.75
C LEU A 599 1.80 -55.88 10.76
N ALA A 600 1.13 -55.91 9.60
CA ALA A 600 -0.21 -56.45 9.50
C ALA A 600 -0.28 -57.95 9.88
N ARG A 601 0.66 -58.76 9.41
CA ARG A 601 0.74 -60.21 9.69
C ARG A 601 0.96 -60.50 11.17
N VAL A 602 1.90 -59.80 11.80
CA VAL A 602 2.21 -59.96 13.23
C VAL A 602 1.05 -59.50 14.09
N THR A 603 0.48 -58.32 13.80
CA THR A 603 -0.67 -57.82 14.56
C THR A 603 -1.90 -58.71 14.38
N LEU A 604 -2.14 -59.26 13.19
CA LEU A 604 -3.29 -60.16 12.96
C LEU A 604 -3.19 -61.44 13.78
N ARG A 605 -2.01 -62.06 13.84
CA ARG A 605 -1.77 -63.25 14.68
C ARG A 605 -2.01 -62.95 16.15
N SER A 606 -1.49 -61.83 16.66
CA SER A 606 -1.73 -61.40 18.05
C SER A 606 -3.22 -61.16 18.32
N MET A 607 -3.92 -60.45 17.42
CA MET A 607 -5.35 -60.18 17.58
C MET A 607 -6.22 -61.43 17.53
N GLN A 608 -5.83 -62.48 16.79
CA GLN A 608 -6.56 -63.75 16.79
C GLN A 608 -6.57 -64.40 18.18
N VAL A 609 -5.44 -64.36 18.90
CA VAL A 609 -5.35 -64.80 20.29
C VAL A 609 -6.32 -64.00 21.16
N ASP A 610 -6.31 -62.67 21.06
CA ASP A 610 -7.22 -61.79 21.84
C ASP A 610 -8.70 -62.08 21.56
N ILE A 611 -9.08 -62.32 20.30
CA ILE A 611 -10.46 -62.65 19.91
C ILE A 611 -10.90 -63.98 20.52
N GLU A 612 -10.03 -64.99 20.46
CA GLU A 612 -10.29 -66.31 21.05
C GLU A 612 -10.40 -66.21 22.58
N MET A 613 -9.51 -65.46 23.24
CA MET A 613 -9.55 -65.17 24.67
C MET A 613 -10.83 -64.43 25.09
N GLU A 614 -11.26 -63.42 24.33
CA GLU A 614 -12.50 -62.68 24.59
C GLU A 614 -13.74 -63.57 24.40
N ALA A 615 -13.73 -64.42 23.37
CA ALA A 615 -14.80 -65.39 23.11
C ALA A 615 -14.88 -66.45 24.21
N LEU A 616 -13.73 -66.94 24.68
CA LEU A 616 -13.60 -67.87 25.80
C LEU A 616 -14.15 -67.24 27.08
N GLY A 617 -13.65 -66.06 27.47
CA GLY A 617 -14.11 -65.33 28.65
C GLY A 617 -15.61 -65.00 28.61
N LYS A 618 -16.16 -64.60 27.44
CA LYS A 618 -17.61 -64.40 27.27
C LYS A 618 -18.41 -65.69 27.40
N ALA A 619 -17.88 -66.83 26.95
CA ALA A 619 -18.53 -68.11 27.10
C ALA A 619 -18.54 -68.55 28.58
N ILE A 620 -17.40 -68.36 29.27
CA ILE A 620 -17.23 -68.62 30.70
C ILE A 620 -18.18 -67.74 31.53
N ASN A 621 -18.16 -66.42 31.35
CA ASN A 621 -18.99 -65.48 32.11
C ASN A 621 -20.50 -65.66 31.88
N LYS A 622 -20.90 -66.28 30.77
CA LYS A 622 -22.31 -66.62 30.47
C LYS A 622 -22.67 -68.04 30.88
N HIS A 623 -21.80 -68.73 31.62
CA HIS A 623 -21.94 -70.12 32.05
C HIS A 623 -22.16 -71.11 30.89
N LYS A 624 -21.64 -70.80 29.68
CA LYS A 624 -21.73 -71.65 28.49
C LYS A 624 -20.49 -72.54 28.36
N MET A 625 -20.26 -73.42 29.33
CA MET A 625 -19.03 -74.22 29.44
C MET A 625 -18.77 -75.14 28.24
N ASN A 626 -19.80 -75.74 27.66
CA ASN A 626 -19.66 -76.52 26.42
C ASN A 626 -19.13 -75.67 25.23
N LYS A 627 -19.44 -74.37 25.21
CA LYS A 627 -18.93 -73.45 24.19
C LYS A 627 -17.50 -73.00 24.52
N ALA A 628 -17.19 -72.72 25.79
CA ALA A 628 -15.85 -72.39 26.25
C ALA A 628 -14.85 -73.53 25.96
N CYS A 629 -15.23 -74.77 26.28
CA CYS A 629 -14.48 -75.98 25.98
C CYS A 629 -14.20 -76.15 24.48
N ARG A 630 -15.21 -75.93 23.60
CA ARG A 630 -15.00 -75.96 22.15
C ARG A 630 -14.00 -74.90 21.68
N ILE A 631 -14.13 -73.67 22.17
CA ILE A 631 -13.20 -72.58 21.81
C ILE A 631 -11.76 -72.92 22.21
N ALA A 632 -11.55 -73.45 23.42
CA ALA A 632 -10.22 -73.85 23.87
C ALA A 632 -9.67 -75.09 23.13
N ALA A 633 -10.52 -76.07 22.82
CA ALA A 633 -10.11 -77.27 22.08
C ALA A 633 -9.72 -76.96 20.63
N ASP A 634 -10.49 -76.10 19.96
CA ASP A 634 -10.30 -75.74 18.55
C ASP A 634 -9.18 -74.69 18.35
N SER A 635 -8.69 -74.06 19.42
CA SER A 635 -7.62 -73.05 19.36
C SER A 635 -6.24 -73.70 19.15
N GLU A 636 -5.43 -73.11 18.26
CA GLU A 636 -4.02 -73.48 18.09
C GLU A 636 -3.09 -72.76 19.08
N ASN A 637 -3.61 -71.77 19.82
CA ASN A 637 -2.85 -70.90 20.71
C ASN A 637 -2.78 -71.48 22.13
N LYS A 638 -1.55 -71.63 22.66
CA LYS A 638 -1.34 -72.22 23.99
C LYS A 638 -1.93 -71.35 25.10
N GLU A 639 -1.89 -70.05 24.92
CA GLU A 639 -2.39 -69.04 25.86
C GLU A 639 -3.89 -69.22 26.13
N VAL A 640 -4.69 -69.49 25.08
CA VAL A 640 -6.15 -69.71 25.18
C VAL A 640 -6.45 -70.99 25.97
N LYS A 641 -5.68 -72.05 25.71
CA LYS A 641 -5.81 -73.31 26.45
C LYS A 641 -5.43 -73.15 27.92
N SER A 642 -4.33 -72.44 28.19
CA SER A 642 -3.87 -72.15 29.55
C SER A 642 -4.89 -71.36 30.36
N GLU A 643 -5.52 -70.33 29.79
CA GLU A 643 -6.55 -69.55 30.50
C GLU A 643 -7.80 -70.39 30.82
N PHE A 644 -8.22 -71.27 29.91
CA PHE A 644 -9.30 -72.22 30.18
C PHE A 644 -8.96 -73.11 31.38
N PHE A 645 -7.76 -73.70 31.41
CA PHE A 645 -7.35 -74.57 32.51
C PHE A 645 -7.15 -73.81 33.83
N GLU A 646 -6.64 -72.58 33.81
CA GLU A 646 -6.55 -71.72 35.00
C GLU A 646 -7.93 -71.38 35.56
N PHE A 647 -8.92 -71.10 34.71
CA PHE A 647 -10.31 -70.95 35.15
C PHE A 647 -10.81 -72.23 35.83
N MET A 648 -10.60 -73.40 35.22
CA MET A 648 -11.02 -74.68 35.80
C MET A 648 -10.34 -74.92 37.16
N LYS A 649 -9.05 -74.61 37.28
CA LYS A 649 -8.28 -74.74 38.51
C LYS A 649 -8.79 -73.82 39.62
N ARG A 650 -9.13 -72.57 39.30
CA ARG A 650 -9.75 -71.63 40.26
C ARG A 650 -11.09 -72.17 40.78
N ASN A 651 -11.94 -72.70 39.90
CA ASN A 651 -13.23 -73.27 40.33
C ASN A 651 -13.05 -74.54 41.17
N LEU A 652 -12.04 -75.38 40.88
CA LEU A 652 -11.71 -76.55 41.70
C LEU A 652 -11.28 -76.16 43.11
N ASN A 653 -10.46 -75.10 43.24
CA ASN A 653 -10.01 -74.62 44.56
C ASN A 653 -11.16 -74.07 45.40
N HIS A 654 -12.16 -73.43 44.78
CA HIS A 654 -13.33 -72.89 45.47
C HIS A 654 -14.43 -73.94 45.73
N LEU A 655 -14.30 -75.16 45.22
CA LEU A 655 -15.29 -76.23 45.37
C LEU A 655 -15.53 -76.64 46.83
N GLU A 656 -14.51 -76.53 47.69
CA GLU A 656 -14.63 -76.79 49.14
C GLU A 656 -15.46 -75.71 49.84
N GLU A 657 -15.44 -74.47 49.34
CA GLU A 657 -16.14 -73.31 49.90
C GLU A 657 -17.62 -73.21 49.46
N MET A 658 -18.03 -74.00 48.45
CA MET A 658 -19.41 -74.04 47.96
C MET A 658 -20.30 -74.90 48.88
N GLU A 659 -21.42 -74.32 49.35
CA GLU A 659 -22.49 -75.01 50.09
C GLU A 659 -23.30 -75.93 49.14
N MET A 660 -22.73 -77.09 48.81
CA MET A 660 -23.34 -78.12 47.96
C MET A 660 -23.17 -79.50 48.59
N GLU A 661 -24.07 -80.43 48.32
CA GLU A 661 -23.94 -81.81 48.78
C GLU A 661 -22.82 -82.55 48.01
N ASN A 662 -22.23 -83.57 48.64
CA ASN A 662 -21.12 -84.32 48.03
C ASN A 662 -21.51 -84.95 46.68
N GLU A 663 -22.75 -85.42 46.53
CA GLU A 663 -23.27 -85.98 45.27
C GLU A 663 -23.34 -84.94 44.15
N GLU A 664 -23.76 -83.71 44.46
CA GLU A 664 -23.81 -82.60 43.52
C GLU A 664 -22.39 -82.14 43.12
N LYS A 665 -21.45 -82.14 44.06
CA LYS A 665 -20.03 -81.86 43.80
C LYS A 665 -19.40 -82.89 42.87
N VAL A 666 -19.68 -84.18 43.08
CA VAL A 666 -19.21 -85.26 42.20
C VAL A 666 -19.80 -85.13 40.79
N PHE A 667 -21.07 -84.77 40.66
CA PHE A 667 -21.69 -84.53 39.35
C PHE A 667 -21.01 -83.38 38.60
N LEU A 668 -20.76 -82.25 39.26
CA LEU A 668 -20.08 -81.09 38.68
C LEU A 668 -18.61 -81.40 38.28
N LEU A 669 -17.89 -82.15 39.14
CA LEU A 669 -16.52 -82.56 38.86
C LEU A 669 -16.40 -83.52 37.68
N ASN A 670 -17.39 -84.40 37.48
CA ASN A 670 -17.46 -85.26 36.30
C ASN A 670 -17.64 -84.46 35.00
N ASP A 671 -18.42 -83.37 35.04
CA ASP A 671 -18.55 -82.46 33.89
C ASP A 671 -17.26 -81.65 33.68
N PHE A 672 -16.58 -81.22 34.75
CA PHE A 672 -15.28 -80.57 34.65
C PHE A 672 -14.22 -81.50 34.04
N PHE A 673 -14.18 -82.76 34.46
CA PHE A 673 -13.28 -83.78 33.91
C PHE A 673 -13.51 -83.94 32.42
N LYS A 674 -14.76 -84.08 31.97
CA LYS A 674 -15.10 -84.19 30.55
C LYS A 674 -14.70 -82.95 29.75
N TRP A 675 -14.92 -81.76 30.27
CA TRP A 675 -14.54 -80.52 29.59
C TRP A 675 -13.04 -80.34 29.49
N CYS A 676 -12.29 -80.65 30.55
CA CYS A 676 -10.82 -80.59 30.56
C CYS A 676 -10.21 -81.63 29.62
N ALA A 677 -10.69 -82.88 29.65
CA ALA A 677 -10.17 -83.97 28.83
C ALA A 677 -10.38 -83.69 27.34
N ARG A 678 -11.48 -83.04 26.97
CA ARG A 678 -11.73 -82.63 25.59
C ARG A 678 -10.78 -81.54 25.08
N VAL A 679 -10.21 -80.71 25.95
CA VAL A 679 -9.27 -79.64 25.57
C VAL A 679 -7.83 -80.17 25.50
N ASP A 680 -7.43 -80.99 26.48
CA ASP A 680 -6.16 -81.72 26.51
C ASP A 680 -6.29 -82.94 27.44
N GLU A 681 -6.29 -84.13 26.84
CA GLU A 681 -6.45 -85.43 27.53
C GLU A 681 -5.30 -85.74 28.49
N SER A 682 -4.17 -85.04 28.38
CA SER A 682 -2.96 -85.27 29.18
C SER A 682 -2.70 -84.20 30.24
N HIS A 683 -3.61 -83.23 30.40
CA HIS A 683 -3.38 -82.09 31.29
C HIS A 683 -3.42 -82.50 32.78
N ALA A 684 -2.46 -81.99 33.56
CA ALA A 684 -2.27 -82.38 34.97
C ALA A 684 -3.51 -82.19 35.85
N ILE A 685 -4.38 -81.22 35.52
CA ILE A 685 -5.62 -80.93 36.25
C ILE A 685 -6.60 -82.12 36.28
N LEU A 686 -6.55 -83.02 35.30
CA LEU A 686 -7.41 -84.20 35.26
C LEU A 686 -7.14 -85.17 36.41
N ASN A 687 -5.86 -85.32 36.77
CA ASN A 687 -5.43 -86.13 37.92
C ASN A 687 -5.92 -85.51 39.24
N ASP A 688 -5.91 -84.17 39.33
CA ASP A 688 -6.41 -83.46 40.51
C ASP A 688 -7.93 -83.63 40.66
N ILE A 689 -8.70 -83.52 39.55
CA ILE A 689 -10.15 -83.74 39.54
C ILE A 689 -10.50 -85.18 39.95
N ASP A 690 -9.86 -86.19 39.33
CA ASP A 690 -10.10 -87.61 39.62
C ASP A 690 -9.80 -87.96 41.09
N ARG A 691 -8.74 -87.38 41.64
CA ARG A 691 -8.40 -87.52 43.06
C ARG A 691 -9.47 -86.92 43.99
N ILE A 692 -10.03 -85.77 43.64
CA ILE A 692 -11.08 -85.11 44.45
C ILE A 692 -12.39 -85.91 44.38
N ILE A 693 -12.79 -86.39 43.18
CA ILE A 693 -13.96 -87.26 43.00
C ILE A 693 -13.86 -88.50 43.91
N LYS A 694 -12.73 -89.22 43.85
CA LYS A 694 -12.47 -90.40 44.70
C LYS A 694 -12.45 -90.12 46.20
N LYS A 695 -12.26 -88.85 46.62
CA LYS A 695 -12.31 -88.43 48.02
C LYS A 695 -13.73 -88.11 48.47
N LEU A 696 -14.58 -87.60 47.60
CA LEU A 696 -15.98 -87.23 47.89
C LEU A 696 -16.96 -88.41 47.77
N GLU A 697 -16.61 -89.45 47.01
CA GLU A 697 -17.37 -90.71 46.87
C GLU A 697 -17.11 -91.72 48.02
N LYS A 698 -16.20 -91.40 48.95
CA LYS A 698 -15.95 -92.15 50.19
C LYS A 698 -16.69 -91.53 51.35
#